data_AF-A0A8B8M618-F1
#
_entry.id   AF-A0A8B8M618-F1
#
_cell.length_a   1.000
_cell.length_b   1.000
_cell.length_c   1.000
_cell.angle_alpha   90.00
_cell.angle_beta   90.00
_cell.angle_gamma   90.00
#
_symmetry.space_group_name_H-M   'P 1'
#
loop_
_entity.id
_entity.type
_entity.pdbx_description
1 polymer ?
#
loop_
_entity_poly.entity_id
_entity_poly.type
_entity_poly.pdbx_seq_one_letter_code
_entity_poly.pdbx_strand_id
1 'polypeptide(L)'
;MSSEPLIQPSEALSTSQSFRRCNETGWIFEELPKATIVSVSRPDTGDISPILLSYTIELQYKQFKWRLLKKASQVLYLQFALRKRALIEDLHDKQEQVKEWLQNLGMVDQTVMVQDDEEPDDGAVPLHHEGSVKSRYVPSVAALSIIRPSLGGQQSVADRAKVAMQGYLNHFLGNLDIVNSPEVCKFLEVSRLSFLQEYGPKLKEGYITVNHLSNISQDSYVSCFPCDWFRCFNNKWKKVWAVLKPGFLALLDDPLHNKPLDVITFDVLPPSKEDGGTKIYLADPIKERNTFKVTSGNRSIWLRTTSNAKVKAWVTAINEAGLRPLEGWCCSHRFGSFAPTRGLTEDGSQAQWFVDGQAAFEAIASSIQDAKSEIFITGWWLCPELYLRRPFHYFSTFRLDSLLEEKAKQGVQIYVLLYKEVSLALKINSLYSMRRLLKIHENVRVLRYPDHFAARVYLWSHHEKLVIIDYKICYIGGLDLCFGRYDTPEHKVGDCPSVIWPGKDYYNPRESEPNSWEETMRDELDREKCPRMPWHDVHCALWGPPCRDIARHFVQRWNHAKRTKAPNEHEIPLLMPHHHMVLPHYMGRSKEIDIDEKKDEDKPKEIERQDSFSSESPMQDIPLLLPQEAGGLVISNGDNADFSENSPLLSQELEHETLVSDTQVKGFQDEVVPFNLEEQSVVDALDNWWENSGRTNDDTTLEYGQVGPRTTCHCQVIRSVSQWSAGTSQPEESIHIAYCSLIQKAKHFIYIENQFFISGLAGDDIIQNRVLEALYRRILQAHKEQKDFRVIIVMPLLPGFQGGLDDGGAATVRALTHWQYRTISREKHSILHNLEAILGSKTHDYISFYGLRSHGRLYENGPMATSQVYVHSKLMIIDDRVAFIGSSNINDRSLLGLRDSEIGVLIEDKEYVESLMNGSPWKAGKFSYSLRCSLWSEHLGLQTGEISKVSDPVADTTYKDLWSATAKENTRIYHEVFACIPSDQIHSRCVDFSQFSSVISNYHFLLLFILTYIVLYFTITYRAALRQSKVHWKEKLGHTTIDLGIAPDKLVSHENGEIKVIDPIEKLKCVKGHLVSFPLEFMREEDLRPAVIESEFYVSPQVYH
;
A
#
# COMPACT_ATOMS: atom_id res chain seq x y z
N MET A 1 17.38 -49.40 33.14
CA MET A 1 18.25 -49.57 34.32
C MET A 1 19.65 -49.14 33.88
N SER A 2 20.35 -48.19 34.50
CA SER A 2 20.11 -47.34 35.69
C SER A 2 20.91 -46.03 35.47
N SER A 3 20.84 -44.92 36.22
CA SER A 3 20.12 -44.53 37.46
C SER A 3 19.98 -43.00 37.49
N GLU A 4 19.02 -42.45 38.24
CA GLU A 4 18.89 -41.00 38.49
C GLU A 4 19.87 -40.50 39.57
N PRO A 5 20.17 -39.20 39.57
CA PRO A 5 20.26 -38.44 40.82
C PRO A 5 19.35 -37.19 40.83
N LEU A 6 18.92 -36.78 42.03
CA LEU A 6 17.98 -35.66 42.23
C LEU A 6 18.64 -34.28 42.10
N ILE A 7 17.82 -33.27 41.77
CA ILE A 7 18.16 -31.83 41.82
C ILE A 7 17.28 -31.15 42.89
N GLN A 8 17.85 -30.21 43.65
CA GLN A 8 17.14 -29.42 44.66
C GLN A 8 16.43 -28.19 44.06
N PRO A 9 15.34 -27.69 44.66
CA PRO A 9 14.62 -26.52 44.17
C PRO A 9 15.35 -25.21 44.49
N SER A 10 15.42 -24.30 43.53
CA SER A 10 15.84 -22.90 43.70
C SER A 10 14.75 -21.94 43.20
N GLU A 11 14.76 -20.72 43.75
CA GLU A 11 13.59 -19.83 43.81
C GLU A 11 13.16 -19.24 42.46
N ALA A 12 11.85 -19.26 42.18
CA ALA A 12 11.25 -18.60 41.03
C ALA A 12 10.69 -17.23 41.44
N LEU A 13 11.38 -16.15 41.07
CA LEU A 13 10.87 -14.78 41.19
C LEU A 13 9.96 -14.42 40.01
N SER A 14 9.03 -13.49 40.24
CA SER A 14 7.82 -13.33 39.42
C SER A 14 7.97 -12.38 38.22
N THR A 15 7.75 -12.89 37.01
CA THR A 15 7.49 -12.08 35.80
C THR A 15 6.18 -12.51 35.12
N SER A 16 5.05 -12.04 35.65
CA SER A 16 3.72 -12.40 35.18
C SER A 16 3.18 -11.44 34.10
N GLN A 17 3.61 -11.62 32.85
CA GLN A 17 2.89 -11.13 31.67
C GLN A 17 2.65 -12.27 30.67
N SER A 18 1.50 -12.25 30.00
CA SER A 18 0.81 -13.48 29.60
C SER A 18 0.92 -13.84 28.12
N PHE A 19 1.86 -14.73 27.78
CA PHE A 19 1.79 -15.56 26.57
C PHE A 19 1.66 -17.05 26.95
N ARG A 20 0.50 -17.43 27.47
CA ARG A 20 0.10 -18.85 27.53
C ARG A 20 -0.42 -19.26 26.16
N ARG A 21 0.01 -20.42 25.66
CA ARG A 21 -0.69 -21.12 24.57
C ARG A 21 -2.16 -21.27 24.98
N CYS A 22 -3.07 -20.72 24.20
CA CYS A 22 -4.50 -20.84 24.45
C CYS A 22 -4.98 -22.21 23.96
N ASN A 23 -5.23 -23.16 24.87
CA ASN A 23 -6.12 -24.26 24.57
C ASN A 23 -7.50 -23.65 24.31
N GLU A 24 -8.09 -23.88 23.13
CA GLU A 24 -9.23 -23.11 22.65
C GLU A 24 -10.53 -23.33 23.44
N THR A 25 -10.69 -22.63 24.56
CA THR A 25 -12.01 -22.43 25.18
C THR A 25 -12.89 -21.64 24.19
N GLY A 26 -13.96 -22.26 23.70
CA GLY A 26 -14.88 -21.72 22.67
C GLY A 26 -15.68 -20.46 23.04
N TRP A 27 -15.24 -19.71 24.04
CA TRP A 27 -15.98 -18.63 24.69
C TRP A 27 -15.96 -17.31 23.89
N ILE A 28 -16.91 -16.44 24.24
CA ILE A 28 -17.06 -15.04 23.80
C ILE A 28 -16.81 -14.08 24.99
N PHE A 29 -17.19 -14.52 26.19
CA PHE A 29 -17.04 -13.79 27.45
C PHE A 29 -15.96 -14.44 28.32
N GLU A 30 -14.90 -13.69 28.62
CA GLU A 30 -13.82 -14.06 29.53
C GLU A 30 -14.14 -13.63 30.97
N GLU A 31 -14.86 -12.51 31.11
CA GLU A 31 -15.44 -11.97 32.35
C GLU A 31 -16.97 -11.95 32.26
N LEU A 32 -17.66 -11.88 33.40
CA LEU A 32 -19.12 -11.87 33.44
C LEU A 32 -19.70 -10.53 32.95
N PRO A 33 -20.52 -10.49 31.87
CA PRO A 33 -21.14 -9.27 31.39
C PRO A 33 -22.27 -8.82 32.33
N LYS A 34 -22.36 -7.51 32.56
CA LYS A 34 -23.41 -6.88 33.37
C LYS A 34 -24.63 -6.58 32.50
N ALA A 35 -25.83 -6.66 33.06
CA ALA A 35 -27.05 -6.23 32.39
C ALA A 35 -28.00 -5.49 33.32
N THR A 36 -28.72 -4.50 32.79
CA THR A 36 -29.72 -3.69 33.48
C THR A 36 -30.98 -3.62 32.64
N ILE A 37 -32.16 -3.89 33.22
CA ILE A 37 -33.43 -3.60 32.55
C ILE A 37 -33.67 -2.09 32.59
N VAL A 38 -33.69 -1.44 31.43
CA VAL A 38 -33.96 0.00 31.30
C VAL A 38 -35.45 0.26 31.46
N SER A 39 -36.26 -0.40 30.64
CA SER A 39 -37.71 -0.22 30.57
C SER A 39 -38.44 -1.53 30.23
N VAL A 40 -39.71 -1.60 30.62
CA VAL A 40 -40.64 -2.66 30.20
C VAL A 40 -41.81 -1.99 29.48
N SER A 41 -42.12 -2.43 28.27
CA SER A 41 -43.18 -1.89 27.43
C SER A 41 -44.20 -2.96 27.02
N ARG A 42 -45.39 -2.50 26.62
CA ARG A 42 -46.53 -3.33 26.23
C ARG A 42 -47.08 -2.82 24.90
N PRO A 43 -47.40 -3.70 23.92
CA PRO A 43 -47.85 -3.25 22.59
C PRO A 43 -49.31 -2.78 22.53
N ASP A 44 -50.13 -3.18 23.51
CA ASP A 44 -51.55 -2.82 23.63
C ASP A 44 -51.90 -2.71 25.12
N THR A 45 -52.71 -1.72 25.50
CA THR A 45 -53.22 -1.53 26.86
C THR A 45 -54.43 -2.42 27.21
N GLY A 46 -55.14 -2.96 26.21
CA GLY A 46 -56.34 -3.77 26.39
C GLY A 46 -56.08 -5.24 26.73
N ASP A 47 -55.03 -5.87 26.18
CA ASP A 47 -54.72 -7.28 26.47
C ASP A 47 -53.80 -7.41 27.70
N ILE A 48 -54.36 -8.00 28.77
CA ILE A 48 -53.71 -8.20 30.07
C ILE A 48 -52.67 -9.35 30.04
N SER A 49 -52.56 -10.12 28.95
CA SER A 49 -51.59 -11.22 28.75
C SER A 49 -50.12 -10.81 28.95
N PRO A 50 -49.40 -11.31 29.98
CA PRO A 50 -48.02 -10.91 30.26
C PRO A 50 -46.99 -11.36 29.20
N ILE A 51 -47.33 -12.34 28.36
CA ILE A 51 -46.47 -12.82 27.27
C ILE A 51 -46.19 -11.74 26.20
N LEU A 52 -46.98 -10.66 26.19
CA LEU A 52 -46.81 -9.49 25.32
C LEU A 52 -45.76 -8.49 25.82
N LEU A 53 -45.30 -8.61 27.07
CA LEU A 53 -44.29 -7.70 27.64
C LEU A 53 -42.98 -7.75 26.84
N SER A 54 -42.41 -6.57 26.61
CA SER A 54 -41.15 -6.36 25.90
C SER A 54 -40.16 -5.63 26.81
N TYR A 55 -38.99 -6.22 26.99
CA TYR A 55 -37.95 -5.76 27.91
C TYR A 55 -36.83 -5.08 27.12
N THR A 56 -36.54 -3.83 27.46
CA THR A 56 -35.34 -3.13 27.00
C THR A 56 -34.20 -3.44 27.95
N ILE A 57 -33.24 -4.24 27.50
CA ILE A 57 -32.07 -4.67 28.27
C ILE A 57 -30.88 -3.84 27.80
N GLU A 58 -30.19 -3.17 28.72
CA GLU A 58 -28.85 -2.61 28.47
C GLU A 58 -27.81 -3.58 29.02
N LEU A 59 -26.79 -3.88 28.23
CA LEU A 59 -25.69 -4.78 28.57
C LEU A 59 -24.35 -4.05 28.50
N GLN A 60 -23.43 -4.43 29.39
CA GLN A 60 -22.04 -3.98 29.40
C GLN A 60 -21.08 -5.17 29.55
N TYR A 61 -20.01 -5.18 28.76
CA TYR A 61 -18.90 -6.14 28.84
C TYR A 61 -17.60 -5.38 28.51
N LYS A 62 -16.61 -5.40 29.42
CA LYS A 62 -15.45 -4.50 29.34
C LYS A 62 -15.90 -3.04 29.06
N GLN A 63 -15.36 -2.41 28.01
CA GLN A 63 -15.78 -1.07 27.55
C GLN A 63 -17.07 -1.06 26.70
N PHE A 64 -17.50 -2.20 26.17
CA PHE A 64 -18.61 -2.29 25.22
C PHE A 64 -19.97 -2.19 25.92
N LYS A 65 -20.88 -1.37 25.37
CA LYS A 65 -22.28 -1.26 25.81
C LYS A 65 -23.24 -1.44 24.63
N TRP A 66 -24.31 -2.20 24.81
CA TRP A 66 -25.36 -2.36 23.78
C TRP A 66 -26.74 -2.53 24.39
N ARG A 67 -27.79 -2.22 23.61
CA ARG A 67 -29.19 -2.39 24.01
C ARG A 67 -29.90 -3.46 23.18
N LEU A 68 -30.73 -4.25 23.83
CA LEU A 68 -31.57 -5.29 23.24
C LEU A 68 -33.05 -5.04 23.57
N LEU A 69 -33.95 -5.40 22.66
CA LEU A 69 -35.39 -5.47 22.91
C LEU A 69 -35.84 -6.93 22.81
N LYS A 70 -36.28 -7.53 23.93
CA LYS A 70 -36.67 -8.94 24.00
C LYS A 70 -38.08 -9.12 24.53
N LYS A 71 -38.90 -9.93 23.86
CA LYS A 71 -40.25 -10.28 24.34
C LYS A 71 -40.18 -11.37 25.42
N ALA A 72 -41.14 -11.38 26.34
CA ALA A 72 -41.30 -12.44 27.35
C ALA A 72 -41.29 -13.86 26.75
N SER A 73 -41.88 -14.04 25.55
CA SER A 73 -41.84 -15.31 24.80
C SER A 73 -40.44 -15.76 24.37
N GLN A 74 -39.50 -14.84 24.14
CA GLN A 74 -38.10 -15.18 23.83
C GLN A 74 -37.33 -15.61 25.07
N VAL A 75 -37.69 -15.05 26.24
CA VAL A 75 -37.12 -15.45 27.54
C VAL A 75 -37.59 -16.85 27.93
N LEU A 76 -38.87 -17.15 27.68
CA LEU A 76 -39.45 -18.50 27.77
C LEU A 76 -38.70 -19.51 26.88
N TYR A 77 -38.42 -19.14 25.63
CA TYR A 77 -37.69 -20.00 24.69
C TYR A 77 -36.26 -20.29 25.18
N LEU A 78 -35.54 -19.28 25.68
CA LEU A 78 -34.21 -19.48 26.29
C LEU A 78 -34.28 -20.45 27.47
N GLN A 79 -35.22 -20.26 28.41
CA GLN A 79 -35.40 -21.15 29.55
C GLN A 79 -35.70 -22.60 29.13
N PHE A 80 -36.47 -22.79 28.06
CA PHE A 80 -36.74 -24.13 27.51
C PHE A 80 -35.50 -24.74 26.87
N ALA A 81 -34.76 -23.99 26.04
CA ALA A 81 -33.54 -24.46 25.39
C ALA A 81 -32.47 -24.90 26.41
N LEU A 82 -32.24 -24.09 27.45
CA LEU A 82 -31.31 -24.43 28.55
C LEU A 82 -31.73 -25.70 29.31
N ARG A 83 -33.04 -25.96 29.47
CA ARG A 83 -33.50 -27.24 30.05
C ARG A 83 -33.38 -28.42 29.09
N LYS A 84 -33.66 -28.23 27.80
CA LYS A 84 -33.46 -29.29 26.78
C LYS A 84 -32.00 -29.72 26.77
N ARG A 85 -31.07 -28.76 26.82
CA ARG A 85 -29.64 -29.00 26.94
C ARG A 85 -29.29 -29.80 28.19
N ALA A 86 -29.72 -29.34 29.38
CA ALA A 86 -29.44 -30.04 30.63
C ALA A 86 -30.00 -31.48 30.67
N LEU A 87 -31.13 -31.75 30.00
CA LEU A 87 -31.69 -33.10 29.85
C LEU A 87 -30.90 -33.98 28.86
N ILE A 88 -30.29 -33.39 27.83
CA ILE A 88 -29.43 -34.12 26.88
C ILE A 88 -28.06 -34.42 27.50
N GLU A 89 -27.48 -33.47 28.24
CA GLU A 89 -26.24 -33.69 29.01
C GLU A 89 -26.46 -34.77 30.07
N ASP A 90 -27.54 -34.71 30.87
CA ASP A 90 -27.93 -35.76 31.84
C ASP A 90 -28.24 -37.13 31.21
N LEU A 91 -28.60 -37.19 29.93
CA LEU A 91 -28.75 -38.45 29.17
C LEU A 91 -27.39 -38.98 28.66
N HIS A 92 -26.50 -38.10 28.18
CA HIS A 92 -25.15 -38.48 27.74
C HIS A 92 -24.31 -38.97 28.91
N ASP A 93 -24.24 -38.21 30.01
CA ASP A 93 -23.53 -38.60 31.25
C ASP A 93 -23.96 -40.00 31.72
N LYS A 94 -25.25 -40.34 31.58
CA LYS A 94 -25.79 -41.66 31.92
C LYS A 94 -25.48 -42.74 30.88
N GLN A 95 -25.45 -42.42 29.60
CA GLN A 95 -24.99 -43.38 28.58
C GLN A 95 -23.49 -43.68 28.71
N GLU A 96 -22.68 -42.70 29.10
CA GLU A 96 -21.25 -42.90 29.37
C GLU A 96 -21.02 -43.67 30.67
N GLN A 97 -21.69 -43.33 31.78
CA GLN A 97 -21.65 -44.14 33.01
C GLN A 97 -22.13 -45.58 32.77
N VAL A 98 -23.11 -45.81 31.88
CA VAL A 98 -23.53 -47.17 31.48
C VAL A 98 -22.47 -47.85 30.60
N LYS A 99 -21.81 -47.14 29.67
CA LYS A 99 -20.68 -47.69 28.90
C LYS A 99 -19.49 -48.06 29.79
N GLU A 100 -19.06 -47.18 30.68
CA GLU A 100 -18.02 -47.46 31.67
C GLU A 100 -18.42 -48.64 32.57
N TRP A 101 -19.66 -48.69 33.04
CA TRP A 101 -20.14 -49.80 33.86
C TRP A 101 -20.12 -51.14 33.12
N LEU A 102 -20.52 -51.16 31.84
CA LEU A 102 -20.44 -52.36 30.98
C LEU A 102 -18.99 -52.78 30.68
N GLN A 103 -18.07 -51.82 30.47
CA GLN A 103 -16.65 -52.08 30.29
C GLN A 103 -15.99 -52.61 31.58
N ASN A 104 -16.29 -52.01 32.74
CA ASN A 104 -15.81 -52.46 34.05
C ASN A 104 -16.38 -53.83 34.48
N LEU A 105 -17.48 -54.28 33.86
CA LEU A 105 -18.00 -55.64 34.00
C LEU A 105 -17.36 -56.67 33.04
N GLY A 106 -16.43 -56.24 32.18
CA GLY A 106 -15.70 -57.14 31.26
C GLY A 106 -16.56 -57.74 30.14
N MET A 107 -17.73 -57.17 29.86
CA MET A 107 -18.71 -57.74 28.91
C MET A 107 -18.65 -57.07 27.52
N VAL A 108 -17.54 -57.26 26.79
CA VAL A 108 -17.47 -56.99 25.35
C VAL A 108 -16.62 -58.06 24.66
N ASP A 109 -17.25 -58.96 23.89
CA ASP A 109 -16.91 -59.14 22.47
C ASP A 109 -18.01 -59.86 21.65
N GLN A 110 -17.97 -59.62 20.34
CA GLN A 110 -18.52 -60.34 19.17
C GLN A 110 -20.01 -60.24 18.72
N THR A 111 -20.09 -60.01 17.40
CA THR A 111 -21.15 -60.37 16.41
C THR A 111 -22.45 -59.56 16.28
N VAL A 112 -22.34 -58.47 15.50
CA VAL A 112 -23.12 -58.16 14.26
C VAL A 112 -24.55 -58.73 14.12
N MET A 113 -25.53 -57.84 14.00
CA MET A 113 -26.62 -57.94 13.01
C MET A 113 -26.99 -56.53 12.48
N VAL A 114 -27.58 -56.48 11.28
CA VAL A 114 -27.90 -55.24 10.54
C VAL A 114 -29.38 -54.90 10.65
N GLN A 115 -29.71 -53.61 10.84
CA GLN A 115 -30.97 -53.03 10.38
C GLN A 115 -30.82 -51.51 10.18
N ASP A 116 -31.40 -50.99 9.11
CA ASP A 116 -31.38 -49.57 8.73
C ASP A 116 -32.47 -48.76 9.47
N ASP A 117 -32.19 -47.50 9.82
CA ASP A 117 -32.91 -46.30 9.33
C ASP A 117 -32.58 -45.01 10.13
N GLU A 118 -32.44 -43.90 9.40
CA GLU A 118 -32.46 -42.47 9.83
C GLU A 118 -31.61 -42.01 11.05
N GLU A 119 -30.33 -41.71 10.84
CA GLU A 119 -29.59 -40.74 11.67
C GLU A 119 -29.85 -39.28 11.21
N PRO A 120 -30.15 -38.34 12.12
CA PRO A 120 -29.96 -36.91 11.88
C PRO A 120 -28.53 -36.48 12.27
N ASP A 121 -27.70 -36.18 11.26
CA ASP A 121 -26.38 -35.56 11.42
C ASP A 121 -26.47 -34.22 12.19
N ASP A 122 -25.67 -34.11 13.26
CA ASP A 122 -25.33 -32.85 13.93
C ASP A 122 -23.91 -33.01 14.53
N GLY A 123 -22.92 -33.27 13.65
CA GLY A 123 -21.54 -33.65 14.00
C GLY A 123 -20.77 -32.66 14.90
N ALA A 124 -20.84 -32.86 16.22
CA ALA A 124 -20.05 -32.14 17.22
C ALA A 124 -19.62 -33.05 18.37
N VAL A 125 -18.37 -33.55 18.32
CA VAL A 125 -17.76 -34.30 19.44
C VAL A 125 -17.33 -33.31 20.54
N PRO A 126 -17.86 -33.38 21.77
CA PRO A 126 -17.41 -32.52 22.87
C PRO A 126 -16.07 -33.02 23.43
N LEU A 127 -15.10 -32.11 23.61
CA LEU A 127 -13.93 -32.41 24.42
C LEU A 127 -14.30 -32.34 25.90
N HIS A 128 -14.00 -33.40 26.66
CA HIS A 128 -14.42 -33.51 28.05
C HIS A 128 -13.68 -32.52 28.97
N HIS A 129 -14.44 -31.88 29.84
CA HIS A 129 -13.97 -31.27 31.08
C HIS A 129 -14.90 -31.73 32.20
N GLU A 130 -14.48 -32.77 32.92
CA GLU A 130 -15.17 -33.22 34.13
C GLU A 130 -15.14 -32.10 35.20
N GLY A 131 -16.28 -31.84 35.85
CA GLY A 131 -16.31 -31.00 37.06
C GLY A 131 -17.23 -29.77 37.09
N SER A 132 -18.27 -29.64 36.25
CA SER A 132 -19.18 -28.46 36.34
C SER A 132 -20.70 -28.76 36.26
N VAL A 133 -21.13 -30.03 36.18
CA VAL A 133 -22.57 -30.40 35.98
C VAL A 133 -23.54 -29.72 36.98
N LYS A 134 -23.12 -29.51 38.23
CA LYS A 134 -23.96 -28.88 39.27
C LYS A 134 -24.00 -27.34 39.23
N SER A 135 -23.15 -26.66 38.45
CA SER A 135 -23.08 -25.18 38.44
C SER A 135 -24.06 -24.50 37.47
N ARG A 136 -24.53 -25.23 36.46
CA ARG A 136 -25.12 -24.67 35.23
C ARG A 136 -26.65 -24.47 35.24
N TYR A 137 -27.33 -24.77 36.34
CA TYR A 137 -28.80 -24.79 36.38
C TYR A 137 -29.43 -23.41 36.62
N VAL A 138 -30.44 -23.05 35.81
CA VAL A 138 -31.29 -21.86 35.97
C VAL A 138 -32.65 -22.26 36.57
N PRO A 139 -32.98 -21.86 37.81
CA PRO A 139 -34.22 -22.23 38.49
C PRO A 139 -35.48 -21.85 37.74
N SER A 140 -36.33 -22.86 37.54
CA SER A 140 -37.65 -22.76 36.89
C SER A 140 -38.53 -21.61 37.43
N VAL A 141 -38.38 -21.28 38.72
CA VAL A 141 -39.13 -20.21 39.41
C VAL A 141 -38.78 -18.82 38.88
N ALA A 142 -37.50 -18.56 38.54
CA ALA A 142 -37.06 -17.25 38.08
C ALA A 142 -37.72 -16.85 36.74
N ALA A 143 -37.78 -17.78 35.78
CA ALA A 143 -38.48 -17.55 34.52
C ALA A 143 -40.00 -17.36 34.69
N LEU A 144 -40.62 -18.11 35.62
CA LEU A 144 -42.06 -18.00 35.89
C LEU A 144 -42.46 -16.61 36.42
N SER A 145 -41.62 -15.99 37.26
CA SER A 145 -41.86 -14.65 37.81
C SER A 145 -41.97 -13.55 36.74
N ILE A 146 -41.30 -13.72 35.58
CA ILE A 146 -41.32 -12.78 34.44
C ILE A 146 -42.68 -12.83 33.70
N ILE A 147 -43.36 -13.98 33.76
CA ILE A 147 -44.58 -14.30 33.00
C ILE A 147 -45.83 -14.12 33.88
N ARG A 148 -45.67 -14.06 35.20
CA ARG A 148 -46.75 -13.75 36.16
C ARG A 148 -46.30 -12.75 37.23
N PRO A 149 -45.92 -11.51 36.87
CA PRO A 149 -45.89 -10.42 37.85
C PRO A 149 -47.29 -10.33 38.50
N SER A 150 -47.34 -10.34 39.83
CA SER A 150 -48.60 -10.40 40.57
C SER A 150 -49.50 -9.21 40.23
N LEU A 151 -50.80 -9.47 40.02
CA LEU A 151 -51.77 -8.50 39.50
C LEU A 151 -51.82 -7.20 40.34
N GLY A 152 -52.00 -6.08 39.65
CA GLY A 152 -51.95 -4.73 40.22
C GLY A 152 -52.09 -3.66 39.13
N GLY A 153 -52.06 -2.38 39.51
CA GLY A 153 -52.13 -1.24 38.58
C GLY A 153 -50.93 -1.15 37.63
N GLN A 154 -51.11 -0.50 36.48
CA GLN A 154 -50.18 -0.57 35.33
C GLN A 154 -48.70 -0.31 35.68
N GLN A 155 -48.38 0.75 36.43
CA GLN A 155 -47.01 1.06 36.86
C GLN A 155 -46.42 -0.11 37.69
N SER A 156 -47.15 -0.59 38.70
CA SER A 156 -46.70 -1.70 39.57
C SER A 156 -46.42 -3.00 38.82
N VAL A 157 -47.09 -3.25 37.69
CA VAL A 157 -46.83 -4.44 36.85
C VAL A 157 -45.54 -4.28 36.06
N ALA A 158 -45.26 -3.09 35.51
CA ALA A 158 -44.02 -2.82 34.80
C ALA A 158 -42.80 -2.92 35.74
N ASP A 159 -42.89 -2.35 36.95
CA ASP A 159 -41.81 -2.41 37.93
C ASP A 159 -41.58 -3.82 38.48
N ARG A 160 -42.65 -4.58 38.79
CA ARG A 160 -42.52 -6.00 39.18
C ARG A 160 -41.89 -6.84 38.06
N ALA A 161 -42.29 -6.61 36.81
CA ALA A 161 -41.70 -7.28 35.65
C ALA A 161 -40.22 -6.88 35.46
N LYS A 162 -39.86 -5.62 35.70
CA LYS A 162 -38.48 -5.11 35.68
C LYS A 162 -37.60 -5.85 36.69
N VAL A 163 -38.05 -5.96 37.94
CA VAL A 163 -37.33 -6.69 39.01
C VAL A 163 -37.24 -8.19 38.71
N ALA A 164 -38.33 -8.83 38.28
CA ALA A 164 -38.33 -10.27 37.96
C ALA A 164 -37.38 -10.61 36.79
N MET A 165 -37.39 -9.81 35.73
CA MET A 165 -36.49 -9.98 34.59
C MET A 165 -35.03 -9.70 34.98
N GLN A 166 -34.78 -8.70 35.84
CA GLN A 166 -33.43 -8.43 36.36
C GLN A 166 -32.88 -9.61 37.17
N GLY A 167 -33.69 -10.17 38.08
CA GLY A 167 -33.31 -11.36 38.86
C GLY A 167 -33.02 -12.58 37.97
N TYR A 168 -33.77 -12.75 36.89
CA TYR A 168 -33.52 -13.81 35.91
C TYR A 168 -32.22 -13.61 35.12
N LEU A 169 -31.93 -12.38 34.65
CA LEU A 169 -30.65 -12.08 34.00
C LEU A 169 -29.47 -12.33 34.94
N ASN A 170 -29.55 -11.85 36.19
CA ASN A 170 -28.50 -12.02 37.19
C ASN A 170 -28.14 -13.51 37.41
N HIS A 171 -29.08 -14.44 37.24
CA HIS A 171 -28.84 -15.87 37.46
C HIS A 171 -27.91 -16.49 36.39
N PHE A 172 -28.14 -16.22 35.10
CA PHE A 172 -27.34 -16.83 34.03
C PHE A 172 -26.17 -15.96 33.54
N LEU A 173 -26.21 -14.65 33.78
CA LEU A 173 -25.05 -13.77 33.64
C LEU A 173 -24.09 -13.86 34.85
N GLY A 174 -24.42 -14.70 35.84
CA GLY A 174 -23.59 -14.98 37.01
C GLY A 174 -22.63 -16.18 36.86
N ASN A 175 -22.61 -16.87 35.71
CA ASN A 175 -21.76 -18.05 35.47
C ASN A 175 -21.21 -18.05 34.03
N LEU A 176 -19.88 -18.21 33.90
CA LEU A 176 -19.17 -18.21 32.61
C LEU A 176 -19.56 -19.38 31.70
N ASP A 177 -19.84 -20.57 32.25
CA ASP A 177 -20.32 -21.73 31.47
C ASP A 177 -21.68 -21.45 30.83
N ILE A 178 -22.57 -20.76 31.55
CA ILE A 178 -23.93 -20.49 31.08
C ILE A 178 -23.94 -19.28 30.13
N VAL A 179 -23.21 -18.20 30.42
CA VAL A 179 -23.22 -17.01 29.56
C VAL A 179 -22.56 -17.25 28.19
N ASN A 180 -21.63 -18.20 28.11
CA ASN A 180 -21.01 -18.66 26.87
C ASN A 180 -21.79 -19.79 26.16
N SER A 181 -22.94 -20.24 26.69
CA SER A 181 -23.76 -21.25 26.00
C SER A 181 -24.24 -20.70 24.65
N PRO A 182 -24.36 -21.53 23.59
CA PRO A 182 -24.87 -21.09 22.30
C PRO A 182 -26.25 -20.43 22.44
N GLU A 183 -27.11 -20.95 23.31
CA GLU A 183 -28.45 -20.45 23.59
C GLU A 183 -28.41 -19.03 24.16
N VAL A 184 -27.53 -18.77 25.13
CA VAL A 184 -27.38 -17.45 25.76
C VAL A 184 -26.71 -16.46 24.80
N CYS A 185 -25.64 -16.84 24.10
CA CYS A 185 -25.01 -15.98 23.08
C CYS A 185 -26.01 -15.57 21.99
N LYS A 186 -26.82 -16.52 21.51
CA LYS A 186 -27.89 -16.29 20.53
C LYS A 186 -29.03 -15.45 21.11
N PHE A 187 -29.30 -15.51 22.42
CA PHE A 187 -30.23 -14.61 23.12
C PHE A 187 -29.65 -13.20 23.32
N LEU A 188 -28.39 -13.04 23.69
CA LEU A 188 -27.74 -11.74 23.89
C LEU A 188 -27.41 -10.99 22.57
N GLU A 189 -27.66 -11.64 21.43
CA GLU A 189 -27.26 -11.19 20.10
C GLU A 189 -25.76 -10.88 20.08
N VAL A 190 -24.92 -11.87 20.41
CA VAL A 190 -23.44 -11.77 20.37
C VAL A 190 -22.81 -12.94 19.59
N SER A 191 -21.59 -12.71 19.11
CA SER A 191 -20.70 -13.63 18.41
C SER A 191 -19.25 -13.38 18.84
N ARG A 192 -18.31 -14.24 18.43
CA ARG A 192 -16.87 -13.97 18.64
C ARG A 192 -16.43 -12.65 18.03
N LEU A 193 -17.04 -12.19 16.94
CA LEU A 193 -16.73 -10.88 16.35
C LEU A 193 -17.28 -9.68 17.14
N SER A 194 -18.20 -9.85 18.11
CA SER A 194 -18.85 -8.73 18.81
C SER A 194 -17.84 -7.78 19.47
N PHE A 195 -16.87 -8.34 20.19
CA PHE A 195 -15.99 -7.62 21.13
C PHE A 195 -14.51 -7.58 20.72
N LEU A 196 -14.18 -8.18 19.56
CA LEU A 196 -12.90 -7.98 18.89
C LEU A 196 -12.72 -6.49 18.61
N GLN A 197 -11.75 -5.88 19.30
CA GLN A 197 -11.51 -4.45 19.28
C GLN A 197 -11.06 -4.01 17.90
N GLU A 198 -10.25 -4.82 17.22
CA GLU A 198 -9.77 -4.61 15.85
C GLU A 198 -10.91 -4.43 14.84
N TYR A 199 -12.08 -5.03 15.05
CA TYR A 199 -13.29 -4.82 14.24
C TYR A 199 -14.30 -3.81 14.83
N GLY A 200 -13.96 -3.16 15.95
CA GLY A 200 -14.62 -1.95 16.45
C GLY A 200 -15.98 -2.16 17.13
N PRO A 201 -16.75 -1.08 17.36
CA PRO A 201 -18.00 -1.16 18.09
C PRO A 201 -19.01 -2.08 17.42
N LYS A 202 -19.60 -2.95 18.23
CA LYS A 202 -20.74 -3.80 17.88
C LYS A 202 -21.96 -2.95 17.50
N LEU A 203 -22.33 -2.92 16.22
CA LEU A 203 -23.51 -2.15 15.77
C LEU A 203 -24.78 -2.99 15.85
N LYS A 204 -24.88 -4.05 15.05
CA LYS A 204 -26.06 -4.93 15.00
C LYS A 204 -25.70 -6.33 14.57
N GLU A 205 -26.25 -7.35 15.23
CA GLU A 205 -26.06 -8.73 14.77
C GLU A 205 -27.29 -9.62 15.02
N GLY A 206 -27.22 -10.86 14.52
CA GLY A 206 -28.23 -11.89 14.71
C GLY A 206 -28.57 -12.69 13.46
N TYR A 207 -29.34 -13.76 13.62
CA TYR A 207 -29.75 -14.61 12.50
C TYR A 207 -30.63 -13.90 11.47
N ILE A 208 -30.23 -14.06 10.21
CA ILE A 208 -31.01 -13.77 8.99
C ILE A 208 -30.93 -14.98 8.05
N THR A 209 -31.72 -14.99 6.98
CA THR A 209 -31.51 -15.93 5.87
C THR A 209 -30.98 -15.21 4.65
N VAL A 210 -30.02 -15.82 3.95
CA VAL A 210 -29.36 -15.29 2.75
C VAL A 210 -29.69 -16.17 1.55
N ASN A 211 -30.06 -15.54 0.43
CA ASN A 211 -30.26 -16.22 -0.84
C ASN A 211 -28.89 -16.45 -1.50
N HIS A 212 -28.59 -17.70 -1.88
CA HIS A 212 -27.42 -18.06 -2.68
C HIS A 212 -26.07 -17.51 -2.15
N LEU A 213 -25.58 -18.07 -1.04
CA LEU A 213 -24.13 -18.07 -0.80
C LEU A 213 -23.47 -19.09 -1.73
N SER A 214 -22.48 -18.67 -2.49
CA SER A 214 -21.60 -19.57 -3.25
C SER A 214 -20.56 -20.20 -2.30
N ASN A 215 -20.99 -21.19 -1.51
CA ASN A 215 -20.16 -22.25 -0.91
C ASN A 215 -21.01 -23.25 -0.11
N ILE A 216 -21.05 -24.50 -0.58
CA ILE A 216 -21.03 -25.81 0.10
C ILE A 216 -21.12 -26.88 -1.00
N SER A 217 -20.61 -28.09 -0.75
CA SER A 217 -20.41 -29.13 -1.77
C SER A 217 -21.71 -29.66 -2.40
N GLN A 218 -21.59 -30.09 -3.65
CA GLN A 218 -22.23 -31.33 -4.07
C GLN A 218 -21.16 -32.41 -3.98
N ASP A 219 -21.36 -33.38 -3.08
CA ASP A 219 -20.38 -34.45 -2.91
C ASP A 219 -20.39 -35.39 -4.12
N SER A 220 -19.21 -35.90 -4.46
CA SER A 220 -18.96 -36.71 -5.65
C SER A 220 -19.45 -38.15 -5.50
N TYR A 221 -20.78 -38.35 -5.44
CA TYR A 221 -21.39 -39.67 -5.50
C TYR A 221 -21.81 -40.06 -6.93
N VAL A 222 -21.59 -41.33 -7.25
CA VAL A 222 -21.77 -41.91 -8.58
C VAL A 222 -23.22 -41.77 -9.05
N SER A 223 -23.39 -41.42 -10.33
CA SER A 223 -24.71 -41.26 -10.94
C SER A 223 -25.48 -42.59 -11.03
N CYS A 224 -26.53 -42.73 -10.22
CA CYS A 224 -27.55 -43.76 -10.43
C CYS A 224 -28.87 -43.10 -10.84
N PHE A 225 -29.21 -43.19 -12.13
CA PHE A 225 -30.58 -42.97 -12.59
C PHE A 225 -31.43 -44.20 -12.19
N PRO A 226 -32.74 -44.07 -11.88
CA PRO A 226 -33.60 -42.91 -12.15
C PRO A 226 -34.34 -42.36 -10.90
N CYS A 227 -34.01 -41.15 -10.46
CA CYS A 227 -34.76 -40.44 -9.40
C CYS A 227 -35.03 -38.95 -9.73
N ASP A 228 -35.07 -38.61 -11.02
CA ASP A 228 -34.95 -37.23 -11.53
C ASP A 228 -36.25 -36.40 -11.53
N TRP A 229 -37.38 -36.95 -11.04
CA TRP A 229 -38.66 -36.24 -11.00
C TRP A 229 -38.84 -35.38 -9.73
N PHE A 230 -38.22 -35.75 -8.60
CA PHE A 230 -38.46 -35.12 -7.29
C PHE A 230 -37.40 -34.11 -6.84
N ARG A 231 -36.29 -33.92 -7.60
CA ARG A 231 -35.15 -33.10 -7.18
C ARG A 231 -35.23 -31.60 -7.55
N CYS A 232 -36.37 -31.14 -8.07
CA CYS A 232 -36.50 -29.80 -8.67
C CYS A 232 -36.77 -28.61 -7.71
N PHE A 233 -36.88 -28.84 -6.39
CA PHE A 233 -37.34 -27.80 -5.43
C PHE A 233 -36.52 -27.65 -4.12
N ASN A 234 -35.23 -28.01 -4.11
CA ASN A 234 -34.39 -27.78 -2.92
C ASN A 234 -34.13 -26.29 -2.61
N ASN A 235 -34.06 -25.97 -1.30
CA ASN A 235 -34.18 -24.61 -0.77
C ASN A 235 -32.98 -23.69 -1.07
N LYS A 236 -33.24 -22.53 -1.70
CA LYS A 236 -32.21 -21.55 -2.12
C LYS A 236 -31.71 -20.58 -1.02
N TRP A 237 -32.18 -20.74 0.23
CA TRP A 237 -31.93 -19.79 1.33
C TRP A 237 -31.22 -20.46 2.52
N LYS A 238 -29.96 -20.10 2.80
CA LYS A 238 -29.23 -20.55 4.00
C LYS A 238 -29.51 -19.61 5.18
N LYS A 239 -29.58 -20.15 6.40
CA LYS A 239 -29.64 -19.37 7.65
C LYS A 239 -28.21 -19.06 8.10
N VAL A 240 -27.91 -17.80 8.40
CA VAL A 240 -26.56 -17.32 8.76
C VAL A 240 -26.64 -16.28 9.88
N TRP A 241 -25.56 -16.14 10.65
CA TRP A 241 -25.43 -15.08 11.64
C TRP A 241 -24.76 -13.86 11.03
N ALA A 242 -25.50 -12.76 10.89
CA ALA A 242 -24.96 -11.53 10.33
C ALA A 242 -24.40 -10.62 11.43
N VAL A 243 -23.23 -10.03 11.20
CA VAL A 243 -22.55 -9.09 12.11
C VAL A 243 -22.25 -7.79 11.37
N LEU A 244 -22.95 -6.71 11.73
CA LEU A 244 -22.72 -5.36 11.23
C LEU A 244 -21.71 -4.64 12.13
N LYS A 245 -20.66 -4.14 11.50
CA LYS A 245 -19.58 -3.32 12.09
C LYS A 245 -19.48 -2.01 11.30
N PRO A 246 -18.71 -1.01 11.76
CA PRO A 246 -18.48 0.20 10.99
C PRO A 246 -17.87 -0.11 9.62
N GLY A 247 -18.52 0.33 8.54
CA GLY A 247 -18.02 0.13 7.18
C GLY A 247 -18.03 -1.31 6.62
N PHE A 248 -18.62 -2.31 7.29
CA PHE A 248 -18.84 -3.65 6.69
C PHE A 248 -19.93 -4.50 7.38
N LEU A 249 -20.44 -5.50 6.64
CA LEU A 249 -21.34 -6.55 7.12
C LEU A 249 -20.71 -7.93 6.87
N ALA A 250 -20.38 -8.66 7.94
CA ALA A 250 -19.93 -10.05 7.86
C ALA A 250 -21.10 -11.04 8.01
N LEU A 251 -21.00 -12.21 7.38
CA LEU A 251 -21.91 -13.35 7.53
C LEU A 251 -21.10 -14.55 8.04
N LEU A 252 -21.50 -15.09 9.20
CA LEU A 252 -20.92 -16.27 9.85
C LEU A 252 -21.90 -17.45 9.75
N ASP A 253 -21.42 -18.68 9.86
CA ASP A 253 -22.30 -19.86 9.95
C ASP A 253 -22.93 -19.97 11.35
N ASP A 254 -22.09 -19.94 12.39
CA ASP A 254 -22.50 -19.84 13.78
C ASP A 254 -21.76 -18.68 14.49
N PRO A 255 -22.40 -17.93 15.41
CA PRO A 255 -21.75 -16.89 16.21
C PRO A 255 -20.52 -17.33 17.01
N LEU A 256 -20.35 -18.62 17.33
CA LEU A 256 -19.19 -19.13 18.07
C LEU A 256 -17.93 -19.33 17.20
N HIS A 257 -18.03 -19.15 15.88
CA HIS A 257 -16.90 -19.23 14.95
C HIS A 257 -16.47 -17.83 14.47
N ASN A 258 -15.16 -17.65 14.24
CA ASN A 258 -14.58 -16.40 13.73
C ASN A 258 -14.48 -16.35 12.19
N LYS A 259 -14.47 -17.50 11.51
CA LYS A 259 -14.34 -17.61 10.05
C LYS A 259 -15.62 -17.13 9.34
N PRO A 260 -15.56 -16.07 8.51
CA PRO A 260 -16.73 -15.60 7.77
C PRO A 260 -17.03 -16.49 6.56
N LEU A 261 -18.30 -16.81 6.37
CA LEU A 261 -18.84 -17.31 5.09
C LEU A 261 -18.77 -16.21 4.03
N ASP A 262 -18.99 -14.95 4.44
CA ASP A 262 -18.93 -13.80 3.55
C ASP A 262 -18.66 -12.48 4.28
N VAL A 263 -18.17 -11.48 3.54
CA VAL A 263 -17.95 -10.10 3.99
C VAL A 263 -18.45 -9.15 2.90
N ILE A 264 -19.30 -8.18 3.23
CA ILE A 264 -19.67 -7.05 2.37
C ILE A 264 -19.01 -5.80 2.94
N THR A 265 -17.96 -5.31 2.28
CA THR A 265 -17.32 -4.04 2.61
C THR A 265 -18.11 -2.87 2.02
N PHE A 266 -18.23 -1.77 2.75
CA PHE A 266 -18.99 -0.58 2.34
C PHE A 266 -18.03 0.46 1.72
N ASP A 267 -17.58 0.17 0.49
CA ASP A 267 -16.50 0.93 -0.18
C ASP A 267 -16.99 1.79 -1.34
N VAL A 268 -18.12 1.45 -1.95
CA VAL A 268 -18.71 2.22 -3.06
C VAL A 268 -20.22 2.04 -3.04
N LEU A 269 -20.98 3.12 -3.29
CA LEU A 269 -22.43 3.03 -3.41
C LEU A 269 -22.87 2.29 -4.70
N PRO A 270 -24.06 1.66 -4.70
CA PRO A 270 -24.63 1.15 -5.94
C PRO A 270 -24.89 2.29 -6.94
N PRO A 271 -24.88 2.01 -8.26
CA PRO A 271 -25.17 3.02 -9.26
C PRO A 271 -26.62 3.53 -9.11
N SER A 272 -26.83 4.83 -9.34
CA SER A 272 -28.17 5.40 -9.51
C SER A 272 -28.90 4.70 -10.66
N LYS A 273 -30.22 4.56 -10.53
CA LYS A 273 -31.05 3.87 -11.54
C LYS A 273 -31.86 4.80 -12.44
N GLU A 274 -32.05 6.04 -12.02
CA GLU A 274 -32.86 7.05 -12.70
C GLU A 274 -32.20 8.41 -12.51
N ASP A 275 -32.34 9.29 -13.50
CA ASP A 275 -31.69 10.61 -13.60
C ASP A 275 -32.41 11.67 -12.76
N GLY A 276 -32.76 11.32 -11.51
CA GLY A 276 -33.76 12.05 -10.73
C GLY A 276 -33.64 11.84 -9.22
N GLY A 277 -32.73 12.58 -8.58
CA GLY A 277 -32.78 13.04 -7.17
C GLY A 277 -32.86 11.99 -6.03
N THR A 278 -33.00 10.71 -6.33
CA THR A 278 -33.31 9.68 -5.33
C THR A 278 -32.06 9.30 -4.56
N LYS A 279 -32.04 9.59 -3.26
CA LYS A 279 -30.92 9.29 -2.35
C LYS A 279 -30.56 7.80 -2.42
N ILE A 280 -29.31 7.51 -2.75
CA ILE A 280 -28.78 6.15 -2.90
C ILE A 280 -28.53 5.53 -1.52
N TYR A 281 -28.85 4.25 -1.38
CA TYR A 281 -28.71 3.48 -0.14
C TYR A 281 -27.88 2.20 -0.34
N LEU A 282 -27.24 1.72 0.74
CA LEU A 282 -26.57 0.42 0.76
C LEU A 282 -27.57 -0.73 0.97
N ALA A 283 -28.70 -0.47 1.62
CA ALA A 283 -29.74 -1.46 1.88
C ALA A 283 -31.14 -0.95 1.53
N ASP A 284 -31.92 -1.77 0.83
CA ASP A 284 -33.28 -1.47 0.36
C ASP A 284 -34.28 -2.57 0.73
N PRO A 285 -35.51 -2.23 1.17
CA PRO A 285 -36.58 -3.21 1.34
C PRO A 285 -37.12 -3.68 -0.02
N ILE A 286 -37.45 -4.97 -0.14
CA ILE A 286 -37.95 -5.56 -1.38
C ILE A 286 -39.45 -5.85 -1.25
N LYS A 287 -40.18 -5.86 -2.38
CA LYS A 287 -41.63 -6.17 -2.43
C LYS A 287 -41.97 -7.61 -2.00
N GLU A 288 -40.98 -8.49 -1.88
CA GLU A 288 -41.11 -9.84 -1.34
C GLU A 288 -41.29 -9.85 0.19
N ARG A 289 -42.03 -10.85 0.70
CA ARG A 289 -42.36 -10.98 2.12
C ARG A 289 -41.12 -11.09 3.01
N ASN A 290 -40.88 -10.05 3.82
CA ASN A 290 -39.77 -9.92 4.77
C ASN A 290 -38.35 -9.94 4.14
N THR A 291 -38.22 -9.68 2.84
CA THR A 291 -36.93 -9.63 2.12
C THR A 291 -36.40 -8.18 2.02
N PHE A 292 -35.08 -8.02 2.07
CA PHE A 292 -34.34 -6.81 1.75
C PHE A 292 -33.10 -7.16 0.91
N LYS A 293 -32.48 -6.16 0.29
CA LYS A 293 -31.27 -6.31 -0.52
C LYS A 293 -30.18 -5.42 0.05
N VAL A 294 -28.95 -5.93 0.11
CA VAL A 294 -27.75 -5.14 0.41
C VAL A 294 -26.92 -5.05 -0.87
N THR A 295 -26.42 -3.85 -1.18
CA THR A 295 -25.66 -3.57 -2.39
C THR A 295 -24.48 -2.68 -2.07
N SER A 296 -23.28 -3.05 -2.52
CA SER A 296 -22.04 -2.27 -2.40
C SER A 296 -21.16 -2.57 -3.61
N GLY A 297 -20.70 -1.52 -4.30
CA GLY A 297 -20.07 -1.66 -5.62
C GLY A 297 -20.94 -2.44 -6.60
N ASN A 298 -20.34 -3.39 -7.32
CA ASN A 298 -21.08 -4.30 -8.21
C ASN A 298 -21.90 -5.38 -7.44
N ARG A 299 -21.70 -5.53 -6.14
CA ARG A 299 -22.12 -6.71 -5.37
C ARG A 299 -23.51 -6.56 -4.80
N SER A 300 -24.32 -7.62 -4.94
CA SER A 300 -25.74 -7.64 -4.57
C SER A 300 -26.09 -8.91 -3.78
N ILE A 301 -26.54 -8.79 -2.53
CA ILE A 301 -26.96 -9.94 -1.71
C ILE A 301 -28.41 -9.73 -1.23
N TRP A 302 -29.23 -10.77 -1.34
CA TRP A 302 -30.63 -10.76 -0.91
C TRP A 302 -30.74 -11.45 0.46
N LEU A 303 -31.34 -10.73 1.41
CA LEU A 303 -31.40 -11.10 2.82
C LEU A 303 -32.86 -11.08 3.29
N ARG A 304 -33.25 -12.02 4.14
CA ARG A 304 -34.62 -12.20 4.61
C ARG A 304 -34.67 -12.35 6.12
N THR A 305 -35.74 -11.86 6.72
CA THR A 305 -35.95 -11.86 8.18
C THR A 305 -37.30 -12.46 8.55
N THR A 306 -37.56 -12.60 9.85
CA THR A 306 -38.85 -13.13 10.34
C THR A 306 -40.01 -12.13 10.24
N SER A 307 -39.77 -10.83 9.96
CA SER A 307 -40.83 -9.81 9.89
C SER A 307 -40.39 -8.51 9.22
N ASN A 308 -41.30 -7.82 8.52
CA ASN A 308 -41.06 -6.48 7.95
C ASN A 308 -40.55 -5.44 8.97
N ALA A 309 -40.86 -5.58 10.25
CA ALA A 309 -40.28 -4.73 11.31
C ALA A 309 -38.76 -4.94 11.47
N LYS A 310 -38.29 -6.20 11.40
CA LYS A 310 -36.85 -6.51 11.37
C LYS A 310 -36.19 -6.08 10.07
N VAL A 311 -36.88 -6.16 8.93
CA VAL A 311 -36.39 -5.59 7.66
C VAL A 311 -36.07 -4.12 7.82
N LYS A 312 -37.02 -3.30 8.30
CA LYS A 312 -36.78 -1.87 8.54
C LYS A 312 -35.60 -1.64 9.47
N ALA A 313 -35.52 -2.36 10.59
CA ALA A 313 -34.44 -2.21 11.56
C ALA A 313 -33.04 -2.58 11.00
N TRP A 314 -32.94 -3.57 10.12
CA TRP A 314 -31.69 -3.93 9.44
C TRP A 314 -31.31 -2.92 8.34
N VAL A 315 -32.28 -2.52 7.51
CA VAL A 315 -32.09 -1.51 6.45
C VAL A 315 -31.61 -0.18 7.05
N THR A 316 -32.27 0.32 8.10
CA THR A 316 -31.84 1.53 8.81
C THR A 316 -30.43 1.38 9.39
N ALA A 317 -30.15 0.28 10.11
CA ALA A 317 -28.83 0.09 10.72
C ALA A 317 -27.69 0.03 9.70
N ILE A 318 -27.87 -0.67 8.57
CA ILE A 318 -26.85 -0.78 7.51
C ILE A 318 -26.62 0.58 6.83
N ASN A 319 -27.70 1.31 6.52
CA ASN A 319 -27.58 2.63 5.91
C ASN A 319 -26.95 3.65 6.89
N GLU A 320 -27.27 3.62 8.18
CA GLU A 320 -26.58 4.45 9.17
C GLU A 320 -25.09 4.08 9.31
N ALA A 321 -24.74 2.79 9.29
CA ALA A 321 -23.35 2.32 9.43
C ALA A 321 -22.43 2.67 8.24
N GLY A 322 -22.99 3.02 7.08
CA GLY A 322 -22.22 3.39 5.88
C GLY A 322 -22.40 4.83 5.39
N LEU A 323 -23.54 5.48 5.64
CA LEU A 323 -23.91 6.79 5.06
C LEU A 323 -24.06 7.93 6.08
N ARG A 324 -23.98 7.63 7.38
CA ARG A 324 -24.03 8.65 8.44
C ARG A 324 -22.70 9.37 8.68
N PRO A 325 -21.51 8.73 8.55
CA PRO A 325 -20.23 9.43 8.65
C PRO A 325 -19.97 10.21 7.36
N LEU A 326 -19.81 11.54 7.48
CA LEU A 326 -19.50 12.42 6.34
C LEU A 326 -18.17 12.05 5.66
N GLU A 327 -17.26 11.44 6.41
CA GLU A 327 -15.90 11.08 5.99
C GLU A 327 -15.77 9.58 5.62
N GLY A 328 -16.86 8.82 5.53
CA GLY A 328 -16.85 7.38 5.25
C GLY A 328 -16.59 7.04 3.77
N TRP A 329 -16.08 5.84 3.47
CA TRP A 329 -15.69 5.40 2.11
C TRP A 329 -16.86 5.29 1.10
N CYS A 330 -18.11 5.24 1.57
CA CYS A 330 -19.28 5.35 0.70
C CYS A 330 -19.56 6.78 0.21
N CYS A 331 -18.96 7.79 0.83
CA CYS A 331 -18.97 9.16 0.34
C CYS A 331 -17.82 9.38 -0.64
N SER A 332 -18.05 10.23 -1.64
CA SER A 332 -17.00 10.64 -2.59
C SER A 332 -16.24 11.82 -2.02
N HIS A 333 -14.92 11.70 -1.89
CA HIS A 333 -14.06 12.70 -1.25
C HIS A 333 -13.39 13.64 -2.25
N ARG A 334 -12.43 14.45 -1.80
CA ARG A 334 -11.62 15.31 -2.68
C ARG A 334 -11.02 14.48 -3.83
N PHE A 335 -11.11 15.03 -5.05
CA PHE A 335 -10.76 14.36 -6.32
C PHE A 335 -11.58 13.11 -6.68
N GLY A 336 -12.71 12.85 -6.00
CA GLY A 336 -13.52 11.65 -6.21
C GLY A 336 -12.96 10.39 -5.54
N SER A 337 -11.98 10.53 -4.64
CA SER A 337 -11.36 9.39 -3.96
C SER A 337 -12.34 8.65 -3.03
N PHE A 338 -12.13 7.34 -2.88
CA PHE A 338 -12.73 6.55 -1.79
C PHE A 338 -12.22 6.93 -0.39
N ALA A 339 -11.09 7.63 -0.29
CA ALA A 339 -10.44 8.00 0.96
C ALA A 339 -10.52 9.52 1.24
N PRO A 340 -10.90 9.94 2.45
CA PRO A 340 -10.85 11.35 2.85
C PRO A 340 -9.41 11.81 3.08
N THR A 341 -9.20 13.12 3.21
CA THR A 341 -7.90 13.67 3.63
C THR A 341 -7.71 13.41 5.13
N ARG A 342 -6.53 12.90 5.50
CA ARG A 342 -6.11 12.54 6.87
C ARG A 342 -5.17 13.60 7.46
N GLY A 343 -4.85 13.52 8.74
CA GLY A 343 -3.95 14.47 9.41
C GLY A 343 -4.57 15.85 9.63
N LEU A 344 -5.86 16.03 9.30
CA LEU A 344 -6.67 17.22 9.62
C LEU A 344 -6.82 17.43 11.13
N THR A 345 -6.59 16.37 11.92
CA THR A 345 -6.49 16.39 13.38
C THR A 345 -5.20 15.66 13.79
N GLU A 346 -4.91 15.58 15.09
CA GLU A 346 -3.81 14.78 15.64
C GLU A 346 -4.18 13.28 15.65
N ASP A 347 -4.33 12.71 14.45
CA ASP A 347 -4.76 11.32 14.22
C ASP A 347 -3.58 10.35 13.99
N GLY A 348 -2.34 10.83 14.10
CA GLY A 348 -1.12 10.05 13.85
C GLY A 348 -0.72 9.93 12.38
N SER A 349 -1.35 10.68 11.46
CA SER A 349 -0.93 10.71 10.05
C SER A 349 0.47 11.32 9.89
N GLN A 350 1.40 10.48 9.43
CA GLN A 350 2.78 10.87 9.15
C GLN A 350 3.24 10.22 7.84
N ALA A 351 4.20 10.87 7.18
CA ALA A 351 4.86 10.38 5.97
C ALA A 351 6.38 10.48 6.10
N GLN A 352 7.10 9.61 5.39
CA GLN A 352 8.55 9.67 5.22
C GLN A 352 8.90 9.17 3.82
N TRP A 353 9.66 9.95 3.05
CA TRP A 353 10.09 9.57 1.71
C TRP A 353 11.40 8.78 1.72
N PHE A 354 11.61 8.01 0.67
CA PHE A 354 12.82 7.25 0.36
C PHE A 354 13.16 7.47 -1.12
N VAL A 355 14.43 7.74 -1.39
CA VAL A 355 14.99 7.73 -2.75
C VAL A 355 15.79 6.46 -2.93
N ASP A 356 15.67 5.85 -4.10
CA ASP A 356 16.28 4.57 -4.49
C ASP A 356 15.84 3.32 -3.71
N GLY A 357 16.19 2.17 -4.30
CA GLY A 357 15.87 0.86 -3.78
C GLY A 357 16.54 0.51 -2.46
N GLN A 358 17.78 0.97 -2.21
CA GLN A 358 18.50 0.64 -0.97
C GLN A 358 17.72 1.04 0.27
N ALA A 359 17.52 2.34 0.49
CA ALA A 359 16.92 2.85 1.72
C ALA A 359 15.47 2.38 1.91
N ALA A 360 14.71 2.27 0.82
CA ALA A 360 13.35 1.72 0.84
C ALA A 360 13.33 0.24 1.25
N PHE A 361 14.22 -0.60 0.69
CA PHE A 361 14.26 -2.04 0.98
C PHE A 361 14.86 -2.35 2.36
N GLU A 362 15.84 -1.58 2.83
CA GLU A 362 16.37 -1.67 4.20
C GLU A 362 15.28 -1.36 5.24
N ALA A 363 14.48 -0.32 5.01
CA ALA A 363 13.35 0.04 5.86
C ALA A 363 12.22 -1.02 5.81
N ILE A 364 11.88 -1.53 4.63
CA ILE A 364 10.88 -2.61 4.45
C ILE A 364 11.33 -3.89 5.17
N ALA A 365 12.60 -4.29 5.04
CA ALA A 365 13.13 -5.48 5.70
C ALA A 365 13.02 -5.39 7.22
N SER A 366 13.38 -4.23 7.78
CA SER A 366 13.30 -3.94 9.21
C SER A 366 11.85 -4.01 9.71
N SER A 367 10.90 -3.41 8.96
CA SER A 367 9.47 -3.50 9.29
C SER A 367 8.90 -4.92 9.18
N ILE A 368 9.40 -5.76 8.25
CA ILE A 368 9.04 -7.18 8.18
C ILE A 368 9.56 -7.93 9.41
N GLN A 369 10.83 -7.73 9.80
CA GLN A 369 11.38 -8.30 11.04
C GLN A 369 10.55 -7.91 12.26
N ASP A 370 10.02 -6.69 12.29
CA ASP A 370 9.20 -6.20 13.39
C ASP A 370 7.72 -6.63 13.37
N ALA A 371 7.19 -7.19 12.28
CA ALA A 371 5.78 -7.57 12.17
C ALA A 371 5.33 -8.52 13.30
N LYS A 372 4.15 -8.28 13.89
CA LYS A 372 3.64 -9.09 15.02
C LYS A 372 2.28 -9.76 14.73
N SER A 373 1.55 -9.36 13.69
CA SER A 373 0.24 -9.94 13.34
C SER A 373 0.06 -10.26 11.86
N GLU A 374 0.18 -9.27 10.96
CA GLU A 374 -0.15 -9.46 9.53
C GLU A 374 0.78 -8.66 8.61
N ILE A 375 1.13 -9.26 7.47
CA ILE A 375 1.87 -8.62 6.36
C ILE A 375 1.05 -8.75 5.08
N PHE A 376 0.75 -7.63 4.42
CA PHE A 376 0.12 -7.61 3.09
C PHE A 376 1.12 -7.12 2.04
N ILE A 377 1.17 -7.78 0.88
CA ILE A 377 2.06 -7.40 -0.23
C ILE A 377 1.26 -7.35 -1.54
N THR A 378 1.41 -6.26 -2.31
CA THR A 378 1.06 -6.24 -3.74
C THR A 378 2.29 -5.93 -4.58
N GLY A 379 2.33 -6.49 -5.77
CA GLY A 379 3.32 -6.15 -6.78
C GLY A 379 2.82 -6.52 -8.18
N TRP A 380 3.29 -5.76 -9.16
CA TRP A 380 3.27 -6.16 -10.55
C TRP A 380 4.21 -7.34 -10.78
N TRP A 381 5.35 -7.36 -10.09
CA TRP A 381 6.31 -8.46 -10.06
C TRP A 381 6.90 -8.61 -8.65
N LEU A 382 7.25 -9.85 -8.26
CA LEU A 382 7.87 -10.14 -6.96
C LEU A 382 8.86 -11.30 -7.11
N CYS A 383 10.09 -11.11 -6.63
CA CYS A 383 11.14 -12.13 -6.58
C CYS A 383 11.40 -12.54 -5.12
N PRO A 384 10.96 -13.73 -4.68
CA PRO A 384 11.16 -14.16 -3.28
C PRO A 384 12.65 -14.24 -2.89
N GLU A 385 13.54 -14.48 -3.85
CA GLU A 385 14.98 -14.52 -3.69
C GLU A 385 15.66 -13.13 -3.66
N LEU A 386 14.91 -12.01 -3.65
CA LEU A 386 15.48 -10.67 -3.55
C LEU A 386 16.13 -10.42 -2.16
N TYR A 387 17.37 -9.96 -2.14
CA TYR A 387 18.04 -9.44 -0.93
C TYR A 387 17.71 -7.96 -0.73
N LEU A 388 17.16 -7.65 0.45
CA LEU A 388 16.68 -6.31 0.82
C LEU A 388 17.74 -5.44 1.54
N ARG A 389 18.75 -6.06 2.17
CA ARG A 389 19.96 -5.40 2.71
C ARG A 389 21.20 -5.97 2.02
N ARG A 390 22.26 -5.17 1.83
CA ARG A 390 23.44 -5.54 1.03
C ARG A 390 24.74 -4.92 1.58
N PRO A 391 25.95 -5.46 1.29
CA PRO A 391 26.28 -6.60 0.41
C PRO A 391 25.60 -7.92 0.78
N PHE A 392 25.10 -8.65 -0.23
CA PHE A 392 24.21 -9.80 0.00
C PHE A 392 24.90 -11.00 0.69
N HIS A 393 26.23 -11.08 0.63
CA HIS A 393 27.01 -12.09 1.34
C HIS A 393 26.94 -11.93 2.87
N TYR A 394 27.03 -10.71 3.38
CA TYR A 394 26.93 -10.42 4.81
C TYR A 394 25.46 -10.49 5.28
N PHE A 395 24.55 -9.88 4.54
CA PHE A 395 23.13 -9.82 4.89
C PHE A 395 22.29 -10.97 4.31
N SER A 396 22.85 -12.18 4.29
CA SER A 396 22.23 -13.36 3.64
C SER A 396 20.86 -13.76 4.22
N THR A 397 20.58 -13.43 5.48
CA THR A 397 19.27 -13.62 6.14
C THR A 397 18.21 -12.61 5.70
N PHE A 398 18.60 -11.45 5.16
CA PHE A 398 17.69 -10.38 4.71
C PHE A 398 17.14 -10.62 3.29
N ARG A 399 17.05 -11.88 2.87
CA ARG A 399 16.37 -12.29 1.64
C ARG A 399 14.87 -12.39 1.92
N LEU A 400 14.04 -11.87 1.01
CA LEU A 400 12.61 -11.70 1.22
C LEU A 400 11.90 -13.00 1.63
N ASP A 401 12.16 -14.12 0.95
CA ASP A 401 11.61 -15.43 1.28
C ASP A 401 11.93 -15.86 2.72
N SER A 402 13.14 -15.59 3.17
CA SER A 402 13.71 -16.07 4.44
C SER A 402 13.19 -15.22 5.61
N LEU A 403 13.06 -13.90 5.41
CA LEU A 403 12.36 -13.01 6.33
C LEU A 403 10.89 -13.42 6.49
N LEU A 404 10.16 -13.61 5.38
CA LEU A 404 8.76 -14.04 5.44
C LEU A 404 8.61 -15.43 6.08
N GLU A 405 9.57 -16.34 5.91
CA GLU A 405 9.61 -17.65 6.58
C GLU A 405 9.71 -17.50 8.11
N GLU A 406 10.63 -16.67 8.60
CA GLU A 406 10.83 -16.44 10.03
C GLU A 406 9.57 -15.84 10.67
N LYS A 407 8.96 -14.84 10.03
CA LYS A 407 7.73 -14.21 10.52
C LYS A 407 6.54 -15.16 10.48
N ALA A 408 6.40 -15.97 9.44
CA ALA A 408 5.34 -16.97 9.34
C ALA A 408 5.45 -18.05 10.43
N LYS A 409 6.68 -18.48 10.78
CA LYS A 409 6.95 -19.39 11.92
C LYS A 409 6.64 -18.75 13.28
N GLN A 410 6.78 -17.43 13.40
CA GLN A 410 6.35 -16.66 14.58
C GLN A 410 4.82 -16.44 14.63
N GLY A 411 4.06 -16.94 13.66
CA GLY A 411 2.60 -16.90 13.62
C GLY A 411 2.00 -15.76 12.77
N VAL A 412 2.83 -14.87 12.22
CA VAL A 412 2.39 -13.74 11.38
C VAL A 412 1.69 -14.27 10.14
N GLN A 413 0.50 -13.73 9.82
CA GLN A 413 -0.25 -14.10 8.63
C GLN A 413 0.22 -13.25 7.44
N ILE A 414 0.55 -13.89 6.31
CA ILE A 414 1.21 -13.22 5.19
C ILE A 414 0.35 -13.40 3.94
N TYR A 415 -0.11 -12.30 3.34
CA TYR A 415 -1.04 -12.31 2.21
C TYR A 415 -0.45 -11.54 1.03
N VAL A 416 -0.24 -12.23 -0.08
CA VAL A 416 0.41 -11.68 -1.28
C VAL A 416 -0.57 -11.69 -2.45
N LEU A 417 -0.84 -10.53 -3.04
CA LEU A 417 -1.72 -10.39 -4.21
C LEU A 417 -0.90 -9.89 -5.40
N LEU A 418 -0.48 -10.84 -6.25
CA LEU A 418 0.31 -10.58 -7.45
C LEU A 418 -0.57 -10.31 -8.67
N TYR A 419 -0.05 -9.49 -9.59
CA TYR A 419 -0.50 -9.54 -10.97
C TYR A 419 -0.27 -10.95 -11.55
N LYS A 420 -1.25 -11.46 -12.31
CA LYS A 420 -1.09 -12.62 -13.18
C LYS A 420 -0.81 -12.14 -14.60
N GLU A 421 0.34 -12.50 -15.14
CA GLU A 421 0.74 -12.15 -16.50
C GLU A 421 0.10 -13.00 -17.61
N VAL A 422 -0.01 -12.39 -18.80
CA VAL A 422 -0.08 -13.12 -20.06
C VAL A 422 1.34 -13.60 -20.39
N SER A 423 1.64 -14.86 -20.07
CA SER A 423 3.01 -15.43 -20.15
C SER A 423 3.61 -15.53 -21.57
N LEU A 424 2.85 -15.19 -22.61
CA LEU A 424 3.34 -15.04 -23.99
C LEU A 424 3.90 -13.63 -24.27
N ALA A 425 3.54 -12.64 -23.44
CA ALA A 425 3.87 -11.23 -23.62
C ALA A 425 4.76 -10.65 -22.50
N LEU A 426 4.87 -11.32 -21.35
CA LEU A 426 5.67 -10.87 -20.20
C LEU A 426 6.37 -12.07 -19.53
N LYS A 427 7.66 -11.92 -19.21
CA LYS A 427 8.50 -13.00 -18.65
C LYS A 427 8.51 -13.10 -17.12
N ILE A 428 7.77 -12.22 -16.43
CA ILE A 428 7.81 -12.08 -14.95
C ILE A 428 7.46 -13.35 -14.16
N ASN A 429 6.73 -14.30 -14.78
CA ASN A 429 6.42 -15.62 -14.25
C ASN A 429 5.94 -15.60 -12.78
N SER A 430 4.85 -14.88 -12.49
CA SER A 430 4.30 -14.84 -11.13
C SER A 430 3.87 -16.23 -10.61
N LEU A 431 3.71 -17.22 -11.49
CA LEU A 431 3.51 -18.62 -11.13
C LEU A 431 4.73 -19.22 -10.40
N TYR A 432 5.96 -18.86 -10.79
CA TYR A 432 7.17 -19.22 -10.06
C TYR A 432 7.12 -18.63 -8.65
N SER A 433 6.92 -17.32 -8.53
CA SER A 433 6.90 -16.62 -7.23
C SER A 433 5.82 -17.17 -6.29
N MET A 434 4.62 -17.45 -6.81
CA MET A 434 3.55 -18.12 -6.06
C MET A 434 3.95 -19.53 -5.59
N ARG A 435 4.53 -20.37 -6.48
CA ARG A 435 4.99 -21.72 -6.13
C ARG A 435 6.15 -21.73 -5.14
N ARG A 436 6.97 -20.68 -5.13
CA ARG A 436 8.07 -20.50 -4.18
C ARG A 436 7.55 -20.08 -2.82
N LEU A 437 6.74 -19.02 -2.76
CA LEU A 437 6.15 -18.47 -1.55
C LEU A 437 5.26 -19.50 -0.80
N LEU A 438 4.40 -20.23 -1.51
CA LEU A 438 3.52 -21.24 -0.90
C LEU A 438 4.28 -22.46 -0.31
N LYS A 439 5.57 -22.63 -0.62
CA LYS A 439 6.43 -23.67 -0.02
C LYS A 439 7.11 -23.23 1.27
N ILE A 440 6.97 -21.96 1.66
CA ILE A 440 7.67 -21.38 2.81
C ILE A 440 6.97 -21.76 4.13
N HIS A 441 5.67 -21.47 4.24
CA HIS A 441 4.87 -21.76 5.44
C HIS A 441 3.37 -21.71 5.14
N GLU A 442 2.56 -22.44 5.89
CA GLU A 442 1.08 -22.44 5.78
C GLU A 442 0.41 -21.08 6.08
N ASN A 443 1.14 -20.17 6.72
CA ASN A 443 0.70 -18.80 6.98
C ASN A 443 0.93 -17.85 5.80
N VAL A 444 1.67 -18.28 4.76
CA VAL A 444 1.91 -17.54 3.52
C VAL A 444 0.86 -17.93 2.48
N ARG A 445 0.01 -16.97 2.10
CA ARG A 445 -1.11 -17.17 1.16
C ARG A 445 -0.95 -16.25 -0.04
N VAL A 446 -1.03 -16.82 -1.25
CA VAL A 446 -0.75 -16.09 -2.49
C VAL A 446 -1.91 -16.20 -3.47
N LEU A 447 -2.44 -15.06 -3.89
CA LEU A 447 -3.38 -14.95 -5.01
C LEU A 447 -2.68 -14.32 -6.23
N ARG A 448 -3.09 -14.76 -7.43
CA ARG A 448 -2.67 -14.17 -8.71
C ARG A 448 -3.88 -13.85 -9.57
N TYR A 449 -4.07 -12.58 -9.92
CA TYR A 449 -5.27 -12.06 -10.60
C TYR A 449 -4.83 -11.01 -11.66
N PRO A 450 -5.55 -10.78 -12.78
CA PRO A 450 -6.80 -11.40 -13.23
C PRO A 450 -6.60 -12.75 -13.93
N ASP A 451 -7.63 -13.61 -13.94
CA ASP A 451 -7.68 -14.73 -14.89
C ASP A 451 -8.24 -14.26 -16.23
N HIS A 452 -7.34 -13.86 -17.14
CA HIS A 452 -7.65 -13.15 -18.39
C HIS A 452 -8.86 -13.67 -19.16
N PHE A 453 -8.98 -14.99 -19.36
CA PHE A 453 -10.11 -15.59 -20.10
C PHE A 453 -11.47 -15.41 -19.40
N ALA A 454 -11.50 -15.49 -18.07
CA ALA A 454 -12.72 -15.33 -17.27
C ALA A 454 -13.07 -13.84 -17.08
N ALA A 455 -12.07 -13.00 -16.81
CA ALA A 455 -12.22 -11.56 -16.65
C ALA A 455 -12.42 -10.80 -17.98
N ARG A 456 -12.05 -11.41 -19.11
CA ARG A 456 -11.89 -10.80 -20.45
C ARG A 456 -10.90 -9.63 -20.50
N VAL A 457 -9.98 -9.56 -19.53
CA VAL A 457 -8.92 -8.54 -19.44
C VAL A 457 -7.59 -9.15 -19.87
N TYR A 458 -7.14 -8.78 -21.07
CA TYR A 458 -5.92 -9.32 -21.68
C TYR A 458 -4.75 -8.31 -21.77
N LEU A 459 -5.03 -7.01 -21.59
CA LEU A 459 -4.06 -5.91 -21.80
C LEU A 459 -3.66 -5.20 -20.50
N TRP A 460 -4.55 -5.20 -19.50
CA TRP A 460 -4.39 -4.42 -18.28
C TRP A 460 -3.75 -5.24 -17.16
N SER A 461 -3.01 -4.57 -16.28
CA SER A 461 -2.32 -5.19 -15.15
C SER A 461 -2.69 -4.61 -13.79
N HIS A 462 -2.22 -5.27 -12.73
CA HIS A 462 -2.18 -4.71 -11.39
C HIS A 462 -0.80 -4.13 -11.19
N HIS A 463 -0.71 -2.83 -11.09
CA HIS A 463 0.55 -2.11 -11.14
C HIS A 463 0.91 -1.48 -9.79
N GLU A 464 0.01 -1.51 -8.80
CA GLU A 464 0.30 -1.07 -7.43
C GLU A 464 1.38 -1.93 -6.73
N LYS A 465 2.39 -1.26 -6.15
CA LYS A 465 3.42 -1.86 -5.31
C LYS A 465 3.20 -1.41 -3.87
N LEU A 466 2.95 -2.36 -2.97
CA LEU A 466 2.57 -2.09 -1.58
C LEU A 466 3.19 -3.13 -0.63
N VAL A 467 3.68 -2.67 0.52
CA VAL A 467 4.00 -3.53 1.67
C VAL A 467 3.38 -2.94 2.92
N ILE A 468 2.50 -3.69 3.60
CA ILE A 468 1.72 -3.20 4.74
C ILE A 468 1.98 -4.12 5.93
N ILE A 469 2.35 -3.55 7.08
CA ILE A 469 2.67 -4.30 8.31
C ILE A 469 1.74 -3.86 9.45
N ASP A 470 1.07 -4.85 10.06
CA ASP A 470 0.23 -4.72 11.27
C ASP A 470 -0.85 -3.61 11.25
N TYR A 471 -1.22 -3.10 10.06
CA TYR A 471 -2.03 -1.86 9.91
C TYR A 471 -1.44 -0.63 10.64
N LYS A 472 -0.11 -0.61 10.84
CA LYS A 472 0.66 0.45 11.51
C LYS A 472 1.47 1.29 10.51
N ILE A 473 2.11 0.61 9.55
CA ILE A 473 2.97 1.20 8.52
C ILE A 473 2.63 0.61 7.15
N CYS A 474 2.66 1.46 6.11
CA CYS A 474 2.50 1.07 4.72
C CYS A 474 3.57 1.73 3.87
N TYR A 475 4.25 0.93 3.04
CA TYR A 475 5.15 1.38 1.99
C TYR A 475 4.39 1.43 0.65
N ILE A 476 4.58 2.52 -0.10
CA ILE A 476 3.91 2.82 -1.38
C ILE A 476 4.83 3.65 -2.28
N GLY A 477 4.89 3.32 -3.58
CA GLY A 477 5.73 4.04 -4.56
C GLY A 477 5.91 3.27 -5.87
N GLY A 478 7.01 3.52 -6.60
CA GLY A 478 7.32 2.85 -7.86
C GLY A 478 8.06 1.50 -7.72
N LEU A 479 8.76 1.26 -6.61
CA LEU A 479 9.53 0.02 -6.40
C LEU A 479 8.65 -1.23 -6.19
N ASP A 480 8.77 -2.21 -7.09
CA ASP A 480 8.32 -3.59 -6.86
C ASP A 480 9.38 -4.37 -6.05
N LEU A 481 8.97 -5.35 -5.24
CA LEU A 481 9.89 -6.27 -4.53
C LEU A 481 10.45 -7.35 -5.48
N CYS A 482 11.13 -6.92 -6.54
CA CYS A 482 11.68 -7.78 -7.58
C CYS A 482 13.08 -7.35 -8.04
N PHE A 483 13.69 -8.15 -8.91
CA PHE A 483 15.06 -7.95 -9.35
C PHE A 483 15.26 -6.66 -10.17
N GLY A 484 16.46 -6.08 -10.03
CA GLY A 484 16.90 -4.86 -10.69
C GLY A 484 16.39 -3.56 -10.08
N ARG A 485 15.61 -3.60 -8.99
CA ARG A 485 15.05 -2.41 -8.30
C ARG A 485 15.91 -1.88 -7.16
N TYR A 486 16.84 -2.68 -6.64
CA TYR A 486 17.82 -2.18 -5.68
C TYR A 486 18.83 -1.30 -6.43
N ASP A 487 19.03 -0.09 -5.98
CA ASP A 487 20.13 0.78 -6.41
C ASP A 487 20.61 1.66 -5.27
N THR A 488 21.74 2.33 -5.51
CA THR A 488 22.37 3.30 -4.63
C THR A 488 22.59 4.62 -5.40
N PRO A 489 22.79 5.77 -4.74
CA PRO A 489 22.80 7.07 -5.42
C PRO A 489 23.99 7.29 -6.35
N GLU A 490 25.04 6.46 -6.26
CA GLU A 490 26.13 6.45 -7.25
C GLU A 490 25.72 5.76 -8.56
N HIS A 491 24.57 5.07 -8.58
CA HIS A 491 23.97 4.41 -9.74
C HIS A 491 24.99 3.59 -10.55
N LYS A 492 25.71 2.68 -9.87
CA LYS A 492 26.88 2.00 -10.43
C LYS A 492 26.49 1.10 -11.60
N VAL A 493 27.23 1.20 -12.71
CA VAL A 493 27.00 0.45 -13.95
C VAL A 493 27.67 -0.93 -13.99
N GLY A 494 28.55 -1.24 -13.03
CA GLY A 494 29.32 -2.49 -12.94
C GLY A 494 29.38 -3.05 -11.51
N ASP A 495 29.53 -4.38 -11.41
CA ASP A 495 29.56 -5.18 -10.17
C ASP A 495 30.23 -6.53 -10.46
N CYS A 496 31.54 -6.52 -10.71
CA CYS A 496 32.32 -7.72 -11.01
C CYS A 496 33.66 -7.68 -10.24
N PRO A 497 33.94 -8.66 -9.34
CA PRO A 497 33.06 -9.76 -8.93
C PRO A 497 31.75 -9.26 -8.29
N SER A 498 30.71 -10.10 -8.25
CA SER A 498 29.40 -9.68 -7.73
C SER A 498 29.44 -9.49 -6.22
N VAL A 499 29.13 -8.28 -5.76
CA VAL A 499 29.07 -7.91 -4.34
C VAL A 499 27.71 -7.27 -4.01
N ILE A 500 27.15 -6.49 -4.93
CA ILE A 500 25.90 -5.76 -4.72
C ILE A 500 24.71 -6.39 -5.47
N TRP A 501 24.82 -6.79 -6.74
CA TRP A 501 23.68 -7.29 -7.53
C TRP A 501 23.85 -8.77 -7.89
N PRO A 502 23.36 -9.73 -7.06
CA PRO A 502 23.60 -11.15 -7.27
C PRO A 502 22.79 -11.74 -8.44
N GLY A 503 23.44 -12.49 -9.32
CA GLY A 503 22.77 -13.27 -10.36
C GLY A 503 21.89 -12.42 -11.27
N LYS A 504 20.61 -12.79 -11.40
CA LYS A 504 19.60 -12.10 -12.22
C LYS A 504 19.21 -10.71 -11.70
N ASP A 505 19.72 -10.29 -10.56
CA ASP A 505 19.57 -8.93 -10.06
C ASP A 505 20.56 -7.94 -10.72
N TYR A 506 21.64 -8.43 -11.34
CA TYR A 506 22.45 -7.64 -12.26
C TYR A 506 21.70 -7.50 -13.59
N TYR A 507 20.80 -6.50 -13.61
CA TYR A 507 19.70 -6.42 -14.56
C TYR A 507 19.90 -5.32 -15.61
N ASN A 508 19.66 -5.65 -16.87
CA ASN A 508 19.53 -4.69 -17.96
C ASN A 508 18.51 -5.24 -18.99
N PRO A 509 17.22 -4.85 -18.90
CA PRO A 509 16.15 -5.42 -19.71
C PRO A 509 16.27 -5.08 -21.21
N ARG A 510 17.07 -4.06 -21.56
CA ARG A 510 17.34 -3.72 -22.96
C ARG A 510 18.17 -4.80 -23.66
N GLU A 511 19.11 -5.39 -22.93
CA GLU A 511 20.00 -6.45 -23.42
C GLU A 511 19.35 -7.83 -23.29
N SER A 512 18.95 -8.23 -22.08
CA SER A 512 18.18 -9.46 -21.85
C SER A 512 17.15 -9.35 -20.73
N GLU A 513 15.97 -9.90 -21.00
CA GLU A 513 14.99 -10.27 -19.98
C GLU A 513 15.08 -11.79 -19.73
N PRO A 514 15.35 -12.26 -18.50
CA PRO A 514 15.47 -13.69 -18.22
C PRO A 514 14.27 -14.54 -18.61
N ASN A 515 14.55 -15.68 -19.24
CA ASN A 515 13.53 -16.61 -19.73
C ASN A 515 13.20 -17.75 -18.73
N SER A 516 13.89 -17.78 -17.58
CA SER A 516 13.77 -18.78 -16.50
C SER A 516 14.11 -18.11 -15.16
N TRP A 517 13.50 -18.58 -14.08
CA TRP A 517 13.72 -18.05 -12.71
C TRP A 517 14.18 -19.12 -11.71
N GLU A 518 14.34 -20.37 -12.15
CA GLU A 518 14.81 -21.48 -11.33
C GLU A 518 16.25 -21.26 -10.80
N GLU A 519 17.14 -20.79 -11.67
CA GLU A 519 18.52 -20.44 -11.32
C GLU A 519 18.61 -18.92 -11.08
N THR A 520 18.26 -18.43 -9.88
CA THR A 520 18.25 -16.97 -9.57
C THR A 520 19.64 -16.37 -9.39
N MET A 521 20.55 -17.10 -8.73
CA MET A 521 21.94 -16.69 -8.45
C MET A 521 22.87 -16.77 -9.68
N ARG A 522 22.37 -17.20 -10.84
CA ARG A 522 23.13 -17.25 -12.09
C ARG A 522 22.89 -15.97 -12.88
N ASP A 523 23.97 -15.35 -13.35
CA ASP A 523 23.91 -14.16 -14.18
C ASP A 523 23.19 -14.43 -15.52
N GLU A 524 22.33 -13.50 -15.91
CA GLU A 524 21.75 -13.44 -17.27
C GLU A 524 22.68 -12.70 -18.25
N LEU A 525 23.52 -11.80 -17.72
CA LEU A 525 24.37 -10.89 -18.49
C LEU A 525 25.86 -11.11 -18.17
N ASP A 526 26.70 -10.96 -19.19
CA ASP A 526 28.15 -11.04 -19.06
C ASP A 526 28.69 -9.74 -18.43
N ARG A 527 28.97 -9.77 -17.13
CA ARG A 527 29.37 -8.59 -16.33
C ARG A 527 30.65 -7.90 -16.82
N GLU A 528 31.53 -8.62 -17.53
CA GLU A 528 32.76 -8.04 -18.08
C GLU A 528 32.51 -7.23 -19.37
N LYS A 529 31.30 -7.34 -19.96
CA LYS A 529 30.98 -6.79 -21.28
C LYS A 529 29.75 -5.88 -21.27
N CYS A 530 28.74 -6.21 -20.46
CA CYS A 530 27.46 -5.51 -20.41
C CYS A 530 27.31 -4.75 -19.09
N PRO A 531 27.12 -3.42 -19.10
CA PRO A 531 26.72 -2.70 -17.90
C PRO A 531 25.30 -3.10 -17.48
N ARG A 532 25.03 -3.10 -16.16
CA ARG A 532 23.65 -3.07 -15.67
C ARG A 532 22.96 -1.77 -16.10
N MET A 533 21.64 -1.74 -16.03
CA MET A 533 20.87 -0.50 -16.13
C MET A 533 20.56 -0.02 -14.71
N PRO A 534 21.12 1.12 -14.25
CA PRO A 534 20.70 1.71 -12.99
C PRO A 534 19.22 2.06 -12.96
N TRP A 535 18.66 2.15 -11.76
CA TRP A 535 17.22 2.20 -11.50
C TRP A 535 16.92 3.26 -10.44
N HIS A 536 16.49 4.44 -10.88
CA HIS A 536 16.09 5.54 -10.02
C HIS A 536 14.59 5.49 -9.72
N ASP A 537 14.21 5.54 -8.45
CA ASP A 537 12.80 5.44 -8.04
C ASP A 537 12.54 6.15 -6.71
N VAL A 538 11.26 6.43 -6.42
CA VAL A 538 10.84 7.11 -5.19
C VAL A 538 9.73 6.31 -4.49
N HIS A 539 9.90 6.16 -3.18
CA HIS A 539 8.98 5.45 -2.30
C HIS A 539 8.60 6.29 -1.08
N CYS A 540 7.51 5.92 -0.41
CA CYS A 540 7.06 6.57 0.82
C CYS A 540 6.60 5.53 1.84
N ALA A 541 6.94 5.73 3.10
CA ALA A 541 6.28 5.08 4.24
C ALA A 541 5.20 6.01 4.81
N LEU A 542 4.09 5.42 5.23
CA LEU A 542 2.94 6.11 5.82
C LEU A 542 2.52 5.45 7.13
N TRP A 543 2.19 6.25 8.13
CA TRP A 543 1.65 5.80 9.43
C TRP A 543 0.26 6.38 9.69
N GLY A 544 -0.47 5.78 10.63
CA GLY A 544 -1.79 6.25 11.03
C GLY A 544 -2.90 5.93 10.01
N PRO A 545 -3.98 6.74 9.93
CA PRO A 545 -5.10 6.49 9.01
C PRO A 545 -4.75 6.30 7.52
N PRO A 546 -3.76 6.98 6.91
CA PRO A 546 -3.38 6.75 5.50
C PRO A 546 -2.94 5.32 5.19
N CYS A 547 -2.08 4.72 6.04
CA CYS A 547 -1.69 3.31 5.95
C CYS A 547 -2.92 2.39 5.89
N ARG A 548 -3.97 2.77 6.61
CA ARG A 548 -5.16 1.97 6.83
C ARG A 548 -6.19 2.11 5.71
N ASP A 549 -6.28 3.25 5.04
CA ASP A 549 -7.03 3.35 3.78
C ASP A 549 -6.38 2.49 2.67
N ILE A 550 -5.05 2.43 2.62
CA ILE A 550 -4.33 1.54 1.69
C ILE A 550 -4.56 0.06 2.05
N ALA A 551 -4.53 -0.29 3.34
CA ALA A 551 -4.88 -1.62 3.80
C ALA A 551 -6.36 -1.99 3.51
N ARG A 552 -7.28 -1.01 3.53
CA ARG A 552 -8.66 -1.18 3.09
C ARG A 552 -8.75 -1.49 1.58
N HIS A 553 -7.98 -0.79 0.75
CA HIS A 553 -7.85 -1.10 -0.68
C HIS A 553 -7.31 -2.53 -0.91
N PHE A 554 -6.30 -2.97 -0.15
CA PHE A 554 -5.83 -4.36 -0.20
C PHE A 554 -6.94 -5.35 0.15
N VAL A 555 -7.65 -5.16 1.27
CA VAL A 555 -8.77 -6.00 1.70
C VAL A 555 -9.90 -6.04 0.64
N GLN A 556 -10.21 -4.92 0.00
CA GLN A 556 -11.17 -4.84 -1.10
C GLN A 556 -10.72 -5.72 -2.29
N ARG A 557 -9.48 -5.53 -2.78
CA ARG A 557 -8.94 -6.26 -3.94
C ARG A 557 -8.73 -7.75 -3.67
N TRP A 558 -8.20 -8.12 -2.50
CA TRP A 558 -8.04 -9.52 -2.08
C TRP A 558 -9.38 -10.25 -2.08
N ASN A 559 -10.40 -9.65 -1.45
CA ASN A 559 -11.74 -10.24 -1.38
C ASN A 559 -12.43 -10.29 -2.75
N HIS A 560 -12.16 -9.35 -3.66
CA HIS A 560 -12.62 -9.41 -5.05
C HIS A 560 -11.95 -10.56 -5.81
N ALA A 561 -10.62 -10.65 -5.76
CA ALA A 561 -9.83 -11.72 -6.39
C ALA A 561 -10.23 -13.11 -5.87
N LYS A 562 -10.36 -13.30 -4.55
CA LYS A 562 -10.84 -14.57 -3.97
C LYS A 562 -12.19 -14.98 -4.54
N ARG A 563 -13.19 -14.08 -4.57
CA ARG A 563 -14.54 -14.44 -5.05
C ARG A 563 -14.58 -14.81 -6.53
N THR A 564 -13.72 -14.21 -7.34
CA THR A 564 -13.66 -14.47 -8.79
C THR A 564 -12.85 -15.73 -9.13
N LYS A 565 -11.77 -16.01 -8.39
CA LYS A 565 -10.80 -17.08 -8.69
C LYS A 565 -10.91 -18.30 -7.78
N ALA A 566 -11.00 -18.05 -6.48
CA ALA A 566 -10.82 -19.01 -5.39
C ALA A 566 -12.05 -19.07 -4.45
N PRO A 567 -13.29 -19.13 -4.96
CA PRO A 567 -14.49 -19.05 -4.11
C PRO A 567 -14.53 -20.21 -3.10
N ASN A 568 -14.26 -21.43 -3.57
CA ASN A 568 -14.34 -22.68 -2.82
C ASN A 568 -13.06 -23.00 -2.02
N GLU A 569 -11.97 -22.26 -2.22
CA GLU A 569 -10.67 -22.55 -1.58
C GLU A 569 -10.69 -22.06 -0.13
N HIS A 570 -10.74 -23.00 0.84
CA HIS A 570 -10.83 -22.66 2.26
C HIS A 570 -9.52 -22.17 2.88
N GLU A 571 -8.37 -22.53 2.29
CA GLU A 571 -7.03 -22.11 2.71
C GLU A 571 -6.80 -20.61 2.53
N ILE A 572 -7.44 -20.02 1.52
CA ILE A 572 -7.43 -18.58 1.21
C ILE A 572 -8.66 -17.95 1.88
N PRO A 573 -8.53 -17.21 3.00
CA PRO A 573 -9.68 -16.64 3.71
C PRO A 573 -10.24 -15.39 3.02
N LEU A 574 -11.45 -15.00 3.40
CA LEU A 574 -11.91 -13.61 3.23
C LEU A 574 -11.35 -12.76 4.37
N LEU A 575 -10.84 -11.57 4.04
CA LEU A 575 -10.33 -10.61 5.01
C LEU A 575 -11.44 -9.66 5.47
N MET A 576 -11.40 -9.23 6.74
CA MET A 576 -12.34 -8.26 7.30
C MET A 576 -11.62 -6.93 7.53
N PRO A 577 -12.20 -5.77 7.14
CA PRO A 577 -11.53 -4.49 7.34
C PRO A 577 -11.57 -4.10 8.83
N HIS A 578 -10.39 -3.80 9.40
CA HIS A 578 -10.29 -3.34 10.79
C HIS A 578 -10.97 -1.97 10.98
N HIS A 579 -11.61 -1.75 12.13
CA HIS A 579 -12.28 -0.49 12.48
C HIS A 579 -11.32 0.67 12.69
N HIS A 580 -10.04 0.43 12.93
CA HIS A 580 -9.08 1.53 13.07
C HIS A 580 -8.68 2.09 11.70
N MET A 581 -9.11 1.41 10.61
CA MET A 581 -9.25 1.94 9.25
C MET A 581 -10.58 2.68 9.05
N VAL A 582 -11.38 2.79 10.10
CA VAL A 582 -12.57 3.63 10.22
C VAL A 582 -12.22 4.78 11.21
N LEU A 583 -12.88 5.92 11.03
CA LEU A 583 -12.35 7.22 11.42
C LEU A 583 -12.15 7.44 12.93
N PRO A 584 -11.26 8.36 13.35
CA PRO A 584 -11.00 8.65 14.76
C PRO A 584 -12.26 8.96 15.59
N HIS A 585 -13.28 9.57 14.98
CA HIS A 585 -14.56 9.83 15.64
C HIS A 585 -15.34 8.57 16.09
N TYR A 586 -14.95 7.37 15.63
CA TYR A 586 -15.46 6.08 16.13
C TYR A 586 -14.74 5.55 17.37
N MET A 587 -13.53 6.03 17.68
CA MET A 587 -12.78 5.59 18.87
C MET A 587 -13.38 6.17 20.17
N GLY A 588 -14.21 7.21 20.06
CA GLY A 588 -14.73 7.96 21.19
C GLY A 588 -13.66 8.87 21.80
N ARG A 589 -13.96 9.48 22.95
CA ARG A 589 -12.97 10.23 23.74
C ARG A 589 -12.26 9.33 24.75
N SER A 590 -11.59 8.26 24.28
CA SER A 590 -10.67 7.48 25.10
C SER A 590 -9.36 8.24 25.32
N LYS A 591 -9.40 9.21 26.24
CA LYS A 591 -8.20 9.84 26.81
C LYS A 591 -7.54 8.85 27.80
N GLU A 592 -6.81 7.87 27.26
CA GLU A 592 -5.95 6.98 28.04
C GLU A 592 -4.59 6.91 27.35
N ILE A 593 -3.75 7.91 27.67
CA ILE A 593 -2.29 7.83 27.61
C ILE A 593 -1.87 7.70 29.08
N ASP A 594 -1.11 6.67 29.43
CA ASP A 594 -0.57 6.52 30.78
C ASP A 594 0.40 7.67 31.09
N ILE A 595 -0.01 8.54 32.02
CA ILE A 595 0.81 9.58 32.65
C ILE A 595 0.43 9.58 34.14
N ASP A 596 1.42 9.51 35.02
CA ASP A 596 1.24 9.27 36.46
C ASP A 596 0.28 10.25 37.16
N GLU A 597 -0.48 9.74 38.14
CA GLU A 597 -1.46 10.52 38.90
C GLU A 597 -0.82 11.70 39.66
N LYS A 598 -1.21 12.92 39.30
CA LYS A 598 -1.38 14.00 40.28
C LYS A 598 -2.85 14.43 40.31
N LYS A 599 -3.40 14.40 41.52
CA LYS A 599 -4.81 14.66 41.83
C LYS A 599 -5.02 16.15 42.05
N ASP A 600 -6.14 16.66 41.57
CA ASP A 600 -6.93 17.67 42.26
C ASP A 600 -8.41 17.55 41.83
N GLU A 601 -9.33 17.94 42.70
CA GLU A 601 -10.79 17.80 42.50
C GLU A 601 -11.42 19.15 42.08
N ASP A 602 -12.38 19.14 41.15
CA ASP A 602 -13.62 19.94 41.36
C ASP A 602 -14.83 19.43 40.54
N LYS A 603 -16.01 20.01 40.82
CA LYS A 603 -17.34 19.50 40.49
C LYS A 603 -18.00 20.16 39.26
N PRO A 604 -18.91 19.45 38.57
CA PRO A 604 -19.55 19.93 37.35
C PRO A 604 -20.68 20.92 37.61
N LYS A 605 -21.01 21.72 36.59
CA LYS A 605 -22.32 22.37 36.43
C LYS A 605 -22.88 22.14 35.03
N GLU A 606 -24.18 21.93 34.96
CA GLU A 606 -24.96 21.74 33.75
C GLU A 606 -25.32 23.09 33.11
N ILE A 607 -25.68 23.08 31.82
CA ILE A 607 -26.76 23.88 31.22
C ILE A 607 -27.11 23.26 29.85
N GLU A 608 -28.38 23.32 29.47
CA GLU A 608 -28.93 22.63 28.30
C GLU A 608 -28.90 23.45 27.00
N ARG A 609 -29.32 22.79 25.91
CA ARG A 609 -29.47 23.30 24.53
C ARG A 609 -30.55 24.41 24.44
N GLN A 610 -30.47 25.26 23.41
CA GLN A 610 -31.24 25.09 22.17
C GLN A 610 -30.96 26.18 21.12
N ASP A 611 -30.75 25.74 19.86
CA ASP A 611 -31.23 26.32 18.58
C ASP A 611 -30.80 27.76 18.18
N SER A 612 -30.77 28.19 16.91
CA SER A 612 -31.12 27.58 15.60
C SER A 612 -30.25 28.16 14.44
N PHE A 613 -30.38 27.59 13.23
CA PHE A 613 -30.05 28.21 11.93
C PHE A 613 -30.80 29.57 11.75
N SER A 614 -30.50 30.51 10.86
CA SER A 614 -29.49 30.69 9.75
C SER A 614 -29.06 32.19 9.70
N SER A 615 -28.47 32.85 8.67
CA SER A 615 -28.08 32.57 7.27
C SER A 615 -27.10 33.66 6.74
N GLU A 616 -26.48 33.41 5.58
CA GLU A 616 -26.05 34.39 4.53
C GLU A 616 -25.67 35.85 4.90
N SER A 617 -24.41 36.25 4.64
CA SER A 617 -24.06 37.27 3.61
C SER A 617 -22.53 37.48 3.47
N PRO A 618 -21.99 37.97 2.33
CA PRO A 618 -20.54 38.03 2.08
C PRO A 618 -19.95 39.44 1.79
N MET A 619 -18.60 39.47 1.74
CA MET A 619 -17.70 40.44 1.07
C MET A 619 -17.28 41.76 1.73
N GLN A 620 -15.96 41.99 1.63
CA GLN A 620 -15.22 43.25 1.39
C GLN A 620 -14.87 44.25 2.53
N ASP A 621 -13.66 44.02 3.06
CA ASP A 621 -12.47 44.88 2.86
C ASP A 621 -12.34 46.29 3.48
N ILE A 622 -11.41 46.39 4.47
CA ILE A 622 -10.34 47.39 4.76
C ILE A 622 -10.54 48.91 4.46
N PRO A 623 -9.98 49.88 5.26
CA PRO A 623 -8.77 49.73 6.10
C PRO A 623 -8.64 50.51 7.45
N LEU A 624 -7.66 50.07 8.27
CA LEU A 624 -6.69 50.85 9.07
C LEU A 624 -7.09 51.80 10.24
N LEU A 625 -6.06 52.02 11.09
CA LEU A 625 -5.84 53.04 12.14
C LEU A 625 -6.47 52.87 13.55
N LEU A 626 -5.56 52.76 14.53
CA LEU A 626 -5.70 53.16 15.95
C LEU A 626 -5.79 54.71 16.05
N PRO A 627 -6.43 55.34 17.07
CA PRO A 627 -5.81 55.41 18.41
C PRO A 627 -6.72 55.61 19.67
N GLN A 628 -6.10 55.45 20.84
CA GLN A 628 -6.24 56.20 22.13
C GLN A 628 -7.57 56.34 22.93
N GLU A 629 -7.54 55.72 24.13
CA GLU A 629 -7.61 56.33 25.48
C GLU A 629 -8.90 56.88 26.15
N ALA A 630 -8.79 56.93 27.50
CA ALA A 630 -9.55 57.63 28.55
C ALA A 630 -10.96 57.08 28.97
N GLY A 631 -11.27 56.95 30.28
CA GLY A 631 -10.39 57.02 31.47
C GLY A 631 -11.11 57.16 32.85
N GLY A 632 -10.35 56.95 33.94
CA GLY A 632 -10.65 57.37 35.34
C GLY A 632 -11.48 56.40 36.22
N LEU A 633 -11.40 56.40 37.56
CA LEU A 633 -10.57 57.13 38.56
C LEU A 633 -10.48 56.23 39.85
N VAL A 634 -9.32 55.89 40.43
CA VAL A 634 -8.53 56.56 41.52
C VAL A 634 -8.94 56.27 42.98
N ILE A 635 -7.91 56.19 43.87
CA ILE A 635 -7.79 56.09 45.36
C ILE A 635 -7.18 54.74 45.84
N SER A 636 -6.17 54.64 46.74
CA SER A 636 -5.07 55.57 47.13
C SER A 636 -3.96 54.89 48.00
N ASN A 637 -2.68 55.22 47.74
CA ASN A 637 -1.50 55.38 48.65
C ASN A 637 -0.99 54.25 49.60
N GLY A 638 0.34 54.17 49.72
CA GLY A 638 1.10 53.52 50.80
C GLY A 638 2.60 53.33 50.48
N ASP A 639 3.50 54.06 51.15
CA ASP A 639 4.92 54.23 50.77
C ASP A 639 5.93 53.33 51.53
N ASN A 640 7.11 53.02 50.94
CA ASN A 640 8.46 53.42 51.43
C ASN A 640 9.68 52.65 50.81
N ALA A 641 10.61 53.43 50.21
CA ALA A 641 12.08 53.46 50.36
C ALA A 641 13.02 52.20 50.34
N ASP A 642 13.96 52.23 49.36
CA ASP A 642 15.44 52.32 49.52
C ASP A 642 16.47 51.13 49.56
N PHE A 643 17.46 51.28 48.63
CA PHE A 643 18.93 51.07 48.65
C PHE A 643 19.68 49.70 48.79
N SER A 644 20.50 49.42 47.75
CA SER A 644 21.95 49.01 47.79
C SER A 644 22.33 47.56 48.21
N GLU A 645 23.47 46.94 47.86
CA GLU A 645 24.50 47.15 46.81
C GLU A 645 25.40 45.90 46.60
N ASN A 646 26.14 45.87 45.48
CA ASN A 646 27.43 45.17 45.23
C ASN A 646 27.56 43.63 45.08
N SER A 647 28.61 43.27 44.32
CA SER A 647 29.11 41.94 43.89
C SER A 647 30.55 41.73 44.48
N PRO A 648 31.51 40.92 43.95
CA PRO A 648 31.50 39.82 42.94
C PRO A 648 32.41 38.58 43.25
N LEU A 649 32.42 37.61 42.31
CA LEU A 649 33.59 36.85 41.77
C LEU A 649 34.32 35.69 42.50
N LEU A 650 34.97 34.91 41.61
CA LEU A 650 36.16 34.04 41.73
C LEU A 650 36.01 32.52 42.03
N SER A 651 37.06 31.79 41.61
CA SER A 651 37.07 30.39 41.17
C SER A 651 38.36 29.66 41.59
N GLN A 652 38.40 28.32 41.55
CA GLN A 652 39.65 27.56 41.59
C GLN A 652 39.55 26.13 41.03
N GLU A 653 40.70 25.59 40.61
CA GLU A 653 40.94 24.25 40.02
C GLU A 653 41.64 23.32 41.04
N LEU A 654 41.74 22.01 40.74
CA LEU A 654 42.89 21.15 41.14
C LEU A 654 42.88 19.77 40.43
N GLU A 655 43.96 19.01 40.56
CA GLU A 655 44.45 18.04 39.56
C GLU A 655 44.47 16.54 39.98
N HIS A 656 44.72 15.69 38.97
CA HIS A 656 45.36 14.36 38.95
C HIS A 656 45.75 13.59 40.24
N GLU A 657 45.58 12.26 40.18
CA GLU A 657 46.66 11.32 40.56
C GLU A 657 46.61 10.02 39.71
N THR A 658 47.60 9.11 39.82
CA THR A 658 47.84 8.02 38.86
C THR A 658 48.54 6.80 39.50
N LEU A 659 48.22 5.56 39.09
CA LEU A 659 48.90 4.34 39.55
C LEU A 659 48.89 3.20 38.51
N VAL A 660 49.91 2.33 38.53
CA VAL A 660 50.24 1.29 37.52
C VAL A 660 50.92 0.09 38.17
N SER A 661 50.63 -1.17 37.74
CA SER A 661 51.58 -2.31 37.79
C SER A 661 51.11 -3.57 37.04
N ASP A 662 52.02 -4.24 36.34
CA ASP A 662 51.84 -5.46 35.52
C ASP A 662 51.63 -6.78 36.28
N THR A 663 51.35 -7.89 35.55
CA THR A 663 52.19 -9.12 35.53
C THR A 663 51.84 -10.03 34.31
N GLN A 664 52.82 -10.76 33.76
CA GLN A 664 52.73 -11.63 32.57
C GLN A 664 52.65 -13.15 32.91
N VAL A 665 52.34 -14.01 31.92
CA VAL A 665 53.24 -15.07 31.35
C VAL A 665 52.49 -16.10 30.45
N LYS A 666 53.00 -16.31 29.22
CA LYS A 666 52.95 -17.49 28.28
C LYS A 666 51.72 -18.44 28.25
N GLY A 667 51.18 -18.89 27.11
CA GLY A 667 51.49 -18.64 25.69
C GLY A 667 51.71 -19.91 24.84
N PHE A 668 51.19 -19.95 23.61
CA PHE A 668 51.58 -20.83 22.49
C PHE A 668 51.14 -20.18 21.15
N GLN A 669 51.71 -20.61 20.02
CA GLN A 669 51.48 -20.04 18.68
C GLN A 669 50.60 -20.94 17.81
N ASP A 670 49.82 -20.33 16.92
CA ASP A 670 49.67 -20.74 15.52
C ASP A 670 49.46 -19.46 14.66
N GLU A 671 49.79 -19.51 13.37
CA GLU A 671 49.93 -18.30 12.54
C GLU A 671 48.61 -17.81 11.93
N VAL A 672 48.34 -16.50 12.04
CA VAL A 672 47.22 -15.82 11.35
C VAL A 672 47.76 -14.56 10.67
N VAL A 673 47.44 -14.41 9.38
CA VAL A 673 47.76 -13.19 8.61
C VAL A 673 46.82 -12.05 9.04
N PRO A 674 47.33 -10.87 9.42
CA PRO A 674 46.47 -9.78 9.89
C PRO A 674 45.66 -9.17 8.74
N PHE A 675 44.34 -9.19 8.88
CA PHE A 675 43.41 -8.34 8.13
C PHE A 675 43.14 -7.04 8.90
N ASN A 676 42.78 -5.96 8.19
CA ASN A 676 42.69 -4.62 8.78
C ASN A 676 41.48 -4.44 9.72
N LEU A 677 41.65 -3.57 10.71
CA LEU A 677 40.74 -3.36 11.84
C LEU A 677 39.60 -2.36 11.59
N GLU A 678 39.32 -2.00 10.34
CA GLU A 678 38.35 -0.94 10.00
C GLU A 678 36.91 -1.48 9.85
N GLU A 679 36.73 -2.74 9.44
CA GLU A 679 35.42 -3.29 9.03
C GLU A 679 34.40 -3.44 10.17
N GLN A 680 34.84 -3.64 11.42
CA GLN A 680 33.91 -3.73 12.57
C GLN A 680 33.24 -2.38 12.90
N SER A 681 33.92 -1.25 12.70
CA SER A 681 33.33 0.06 12.96
C SER A 681 32.12 0.40 12.08
N VAL A 682 32.01 -0.22 10.89
CA VAL A 682 30.90 0.02 9.97
C VAL A 682 29.60 -0.59 10.48
N VAL A 683 29.66 -1.76 11.12
CA VAL A 683 28.49 -2.45 11.67
C VAL A 683 27.95 -1.70 12.89
N ASP A 684 28.84 -1.36 13.84
CA ASP A 684 28.47 -0.59 15.03
C ASP A 684 27.97 0.82 14.66
N ALA A 685 28.51 1.46 13.62
CA ALA A 685 28.02 2.75 13.14
C ALA A 685 26.60 2.66 12.53
N LEU A 686 26.25 1.56 11.86
CA LEU A 686 24.97 1.40 11.17
C LEU A 686 23.81 1.16 12.15
N ASP A 687 24.00 0.32 13.18
CA ASP A 687 22.97 0.10 14.20
C ASP A 687 22.79 1.35 15.09
N ASN A 688 23.88 2.06 15.44
CA ASN A 688 23.79 3.35 16.15
C ASN A 688 23.19 4.48 15.29
N TRP A 689 23.24 4.40 13.96
CA TRP A 689 22.60 5.37 13.08
C TRP A 689 21.08 5.37 13.27
N TRP A 690 20.46 4.19 13.38
CA TRP A 690 19.00 4.07 13.43
C TRP A 690 18.39 4.58 14.75
N GLU A 691 19.07 4.40 15.89
CA GLU A 691 18.63 4.99 17.17
C GLU A 691 18.73 6.52 17.18
N ASN A 692 19.74 7.09 16.51
CA ASN A 692 19.93 8.55 16.41
C ASN A 692 18.99 9.19 15.37
N SER A 693 18.76 8.56 14.22
CA SER A 693 17.79 9.02 13.20
C SER A 693 16.35 9.10 13.72
N GLY A 694 16.03 8.43 14.82
CA GLY A 694 14.75 8.55 15.51
C GLY A 694 14.65 9.71 16.53
N ARG A 695 15.71 10.51 16.74
CA ARG A 695 15.82 11.45 17.87
C ARG A 695 16.38 12.85 17.58
N THR A 696 16.85 13.14 16.37
CA THR A 696 17.37 14.47 16.00
C THR A 696 16.26 15.52 15.83
N ASN A 697 15.89 16.16 16.93
CA ASN A 697 14.99 17.33 16.99
C ASN A 697 15.73 18.67 16.74
N ASP A 698 16.91 18.65 16.11
CA ASP A 698 17.79 19.81 15.97
C ASP A 698 17.70 20.41 14.57
N ASP A 699 17.27 21.67 14.48
CA ASP A 699 16.60 22.24 13.28
C ASP A 699 17.55 23.05 12.38
N THR A 700 18.88 22.86 12.51
CA THR A 700 19.89 23.81 11.99
C THR A 700 20.92 23.26 10.99
N THR A 701 21.03 21.93 10.79
CA THR A 701 21.89 21.32 9.74
C THR A 701 21.16 20.19 9.03
N LEU A 702 20.30 20.54 8.08
CA LEU A 702 19.46 19.60 7.33
C LEU A 702 20.21 18.98 6.15
N GLU A 703 21.00 17.95 6.45
CA GLU A 703 21.65 17.08 5.45
C GLU A 703 20.66 15.99 4.99
N TYR A 704 20.27 16.02 3.71
CA TYR A 704 19.33 15.06 3.14
C TYR A 704 20.06 13.99 2.33
N GLY A 705 20.15 12.78 2.89
CA GLY A 705 20.49 11.56 2.15
C GLY A 705 19.25 10.85 1.61
N GLN A 706 19.35 9.55 1.31
CA GLN A 706 18.27 8.74 0.71
C GLN A 706 16.98 8.62 1.54
N VAL A 707 16.96 9.07 2.79
CA VAL A 707 15.83 8.97 3.72
C VAL A 707 15.40 10.36 4.18
N GLY A 708 14.10 10.65 4.04
CA GLY A 708 13.54 11.93 4.46
C GLY A 708 13.28 12.05 5.96
N PRO A 709 13.02 13.28 6.45
CA PRO A 709 12.44 13.49 7.77
C PRO A 709 11.04 12.84 7.81
N ARG A 710 10.72 12.18 8.92
CA ARG A 710 9.37 11.66 9.19
C ARG A 710 8.50 12.79 9.75
N THR A 711 7.66 13.38 8.92
CA THR A 711 6.88 14.59 9.24
C THR A 711 5.40 14.29 9.46
N THR A 712 4.71 15.18 10.17
CA THR A 712 3.24 15.22 10.18
C THR A 712 2.72 15.90 8.91
N CYS A 713 1.78 15.24 8.22
CA CYS A 713 1.30 15.69 6.91
C CYS A 713 -0.22 15.55 6.79
N HIS A 714 -0.81 16.32 5.88
CA HIS A 714 -2.13 16.03 5.36
C HIS A 714 -1.99 15.00 4.23
N CYS A 715 -2.43 13.78 4.46
CA CYS A 715 -2.28 12.69 3.51
C CYS A 715 -3.65 12.27 2.94
N GLN A 716 -3.76 12.11 1.63
CA GLN A 716 -4.93 11.53 0.99
C GLN A 716 -4.53 10.42 0.02
N VAL A 717 -5.10 9.22 0.21
CA VAL A 717 -4.93 8.11 -0.73
C VAL A 717 -5.80 8.37 -1.97
N ILE A 718 -5.24 8.10 -3.15
CA ILE A 718 -5.89 8.23 -4.46
C ILE A 718 -5.50 7.03 -5.33
N ARG A 719 -6.38 6.60 -6.22
CA ARG A 719 -6.19 5.36 -6.99
C ARG A 719 -6.88 5.39 -8.36
N SER A 720 -6.42 4.49 -9.22
CA SER A 720 -7.08 4.10 -10.47
C SER A 720 -7.63 2.69 -10.28
N VAL A 721 -8.95 2.52 -10.26
CA VAL A 721 -9.60 1.19 -10.16
C VAL A 721 -10.94 1.13 -10.90
N SER A 722 -11.38 -0.07 -11.25
CA SER A 722 -12.70 -0.29 -11.87
C SER A 722 -13.30 -1.66 -11.52
N GLN A 723 -14.44 -1.99 -12.14
CA GLN A 723 -15.16 -3.24 -11.91
C GLN A 723 -14.29 -4.50 -12.07
N TRP A 724 -13.33 -4.50 -13.01
CA TRP A 724 -12.47 -5.66 -13.24
C TRP A 724 -11.42 -5.84 -12.14
N SER A 725 -10.82 -4.74 -11.66
CA SER A 725 -9.65 -4.75 -10.78
C SER A 725 -9.97 -4.73 -9.28
N ALA A 726 -11.05 -4.07 -8.88
CA ALA A 726 -11.46 -3.94 -7.47
C ALA A 726 -12.97 -4.11 -7.21
N GLY A 727 -13.75 -4.52 -8.22
CA GLY A 727 -15.19 -4.82 -8.06
C GLY A 727 -16.10 -3.60 -7.86
N THR A 728 -15.60 -2.39 -8.18
CA THR A 728 -16.36 -1.15 -8.03
C THR A 728 -17.56 -1.09 -9.00
N SER A 729 -18.57 -0.28 -8.65
CA SER A 729 -19.75 -0.01 -9.49
C SER A 729 -19.49 1.02 -10.59
N GLN A 730 -18.52 1.91 -10.37
CA GLN A 730 -18.03 2.92 -11.31
C GLN A 730 -16.49 2.90 -11.29
N PRO A 731 -15.81 3.37 -12.35
CA PRO A 731 -14.39 3.63 -12.30
C PRO A 731 -14.07 4.71 -11.26
N GLU A 732 -12.91 4.59 -10.63
CA GLU A 732 -12.28 5.66 -9.86
C GLU A 732 -11.03 6.09 -10.62
N GLU A 733 -10.94 7.38 -10.97
CA GLU A 733 -9.79 8.02 -11.64
C GLU A 733 -9.20 9.13 -10.75
N SER A 734 -9.24 8.94 -9.43
CA SER A 734 -8.94 9.99 -8.45
C SER A 734 -7.50 10.51 -8.53
N ILE A 735 -6.58 9.71 -9.09
CA ILE A 735 -5.23 10.13 -9.48
C ILE A 735 -5.24 11.18 -10.61
N HIS A 736 -5.94 10.93 -11.70
CA HIS A 736 -6.00 11.83 -12.86
C HIS A 736 -6.63 13.18 -12.49
N ILE A 737 -7.71 13.15 -11.71
CA ILE A 737 -8.39 14.34 -11.21
C ILE A 737 -7.47 15.12 -10.25
N ALA A 738 -6.69 14.44 -9.40
CA ALA A 738 -5.70 15.08 -8.54
C ALA A 738 -4.59 15.77 -9.34
N TYR A 739 -3.92 15.06 -10.27
CA TYR A 739 -2.90 15.64 -11.16
C TYR A 739 -3.39 16.93 -11.83
N CYS A 740 -4.50 16.84 -12.58
CA CYS A 740 -5.07 17.98 -13.30
C CYS A 740 -5.44 19.15 -12.37
N SER A 741 -6.04 18.87 -11.21
CA SER A 741 -6.46 19.92 -10.27
C SER A 741 -5.29 20.59 -9.55
N LEU A 742 -4.23 19.85 -9.25
CA LEU A 742 -3.03 20.36 -8.58
C LEU A 742 -2.15 21.19 -9.52
N ILE A 743 -1.92 20.71 -10.74
CA ILE A 743 -1.20 21.44 -11.79
C ILE A 743 -1.85 22.80 -12.05
N GLN A 744 -3.19 22.87 -12.10
CA GLN A 744 -3.93 24.12 -12.28
C GLN A 744 -3.82 25.09 -11.09
N LYS A 745 -3.42 24.62 -9.90
CA LYS A 745 -3.29 25.41 -8.66
C LYS A 745 -1.86 25.82 -8.31
N ALA A 746 -0.84 25.16 -8.89
CA ALA A 746 0.57 25.49 -8.70
C ALA A 746 0.84 26.98 -8.94
N LYS A 747 1.80 27.59 -8.23
CA LYS A 747 2.04 29.04 -8.26
C LYS A 747 3.38 29.41 -8.89
N HIS A 748 4.43 28.67 -8.58
CA HIS A 748 5.82 28.98 -8.85
C HIS A 748 6.52 27.86 -9.63
N PHE A 749 6.36 26.59 -9.25
CA PHE A 749 6.92 25.50 -10.06
C PHE A 749 6.23 24.15 -9.86
N ILE A 750 6.49 23.27 -10.83
CA ILE A 750 6.14 21.85 -10.84
C ILE A 750 7.38 21.06 -11.23
N TYR A 751 7.77 20.10 -10.39
CA TYR A 751 8.81 19.10 -10.69
C TYR A 751 8.15 17.73 -10.83
N ILE A 752 8.44 17.01 -11.91
CA ILE A 752 7.87 15.69 -12.21
C ILE A 752 9.02 14.74 -12.50
N GLU A 753 8.99 13.57 -11.86
CA GLU A 753 9.75 12.41 -12.33
C GLU A 753 8.75 11.33 -12.77
N ASN A 754 8.84 10.87 -14.02
CA ASN A 754 7.94 9.83 -14.49
C ASN A 754 8.55 8.90 -15.54
N GLN A 755 8.31 7.61 -15.39
CA GLN A 755 8.70 6.56 -16.35
C GLN A 755 8.13 6.80 -17.77
N PHE A 756 6.94 7.40 -17.87
CA PHE A 756 6.32 7.76 -19.15
C PHE A 756 5.68 9.14 -19.08
N PHE A 757 5.70 9.87 -20.20
CA PHE A 757 5.00 11.15 -20.36
C PHE A 757 4.22 11.12 -21.67
N ILE A 758 3.01 10.55 -21.61
CA ILE A 758 2.12 10.31 -22.74
C ILE A 758 0.74 10.88 -22.40
N SER A 759 0.36 12.00 -23.01
CA SER A 759 -0.82 12.76 -22.59
C SER A 759 -1.35 13.65 -23.73
N GLY A 760 -2.63 14.01 -23.71
CA GLY A 760 -3.28 14.73 -24.81
C GLY A 760 -3.81 16.11 -24.42
N LEU A 761 -3.62 17.10 -25.31
CA LEU A 761 -4.32 18.38 -25.24
C LEU A 761 -5.84 18.22 -25.46
N ALA A 762 -6.62 19.25 -25.16
CA ALA A 762 -8.06 19.24 -25.42
C ALA A 762 -8.35 19.08 -26.93
N GLY A 763 -9.15 18.07 -27.29
CA GLY A 763 -9.42 17.69 -28.67
C GLY A 763 -8.52 16.59 -29.23
N ASP A 764 -7.65 15.98 -28.42
CA ASP A 764 -7.02 14.69 -28.77
C ASP A 764 -8.00 13.54 -28.47
N ASP A 765 -8.52 12.89 -29.51
CA ASP A 765 -9.43 11.75 -29.40
C ASP A 765 -8.70 10.40 -29.15
N ILE A 766 -7.37 10.36 -29.33
CA ILE A 766 -6.55 9.15 -29.20
C ILE A 766 -6.11 9.00 -27.74
N ILE A 767 -5.42 10.02 -27.21
CA ILE A 767 -4.93 10.04 -25.82
C ILE A 767 -5.92 10.84 -24.99
N GLN A 768 -6.52 10.21 -23.98
CA GLN A 768 -7.70 10.74 -23.29
C GLN A 768 -7.37 11.49 -22.00
N ASN A 769 -6.26 11.15 -21.34
CA ASN A 769 -5.81 11.85 -20.13
C ASN A 769 -5.34 13.29 -20.44
N ARG A 770 -5.55 14.21 -19.49
CA ARG A 770 -5.47 15.67 -19.69
C ARG A 770 -4.39 16.36 -18.84
N VAL A 771 -3.36 15.61 -18.43
CA VAL A 771 -2.18 16.14 -17.73
C VAL A 771 -1.46 17.19 -18.60
N LEU A 772 -1.29 16.92 -19.89
CA LEU A 772 -0.70 17.87 -20.85
C LEU A 772 -1.51 19.17 -20.97
N GLU A 773 -2.84 19.04 -21.07
CA GLU A 773 -3.76 20.17 -21.15
C GLU A 773 -3.71 21.03 -19.87
N ALA A 774 -3.58 20.40 -18.70
CA ALA A 774 -3.42 21.12 -17.44
C ALA A 774 -2.10 21.90 -17.39
N LEU A 775 -0.98 21.29 -17.80
CA LEU A 775 0.33 21.95 -17.88
C LEU A 775 0.32 23.10 -18.89
N TYR A 776 -0.18 22.85 -20.10
CA TYR A 776 -0.31 23.84 -21.18
C TYR A 776 -1.12 25.07 -20.73
N ARG A 777 -2.33 24.86 -20.18
CA ARG A 777 -3.14 25.97 -19.64
C ARG A 777 -2.43 26.70 -18.50
N ARG A 778 -1.73 25.98 -17.62
CA ARG A 778 -1.05 26.60 -16.48
C ARG A 778 0.13 27.46 -16.91
N ILE A 779 0.92 27.01 -17.88
CA ILE A 779 2.02 27.78 -18.48
C ILE A 779 1.48 29.02 -19.18
N LEU A 780 0.44 28.90 -20.01
CA LEU A 780 -0.19 30.06 -20.66
C LEU A 780 -0.75 31.07 -19.65
N GLN A 781 -1.29 30.62 -18.51
CA GLN A 781 -1.73 31.51 -17.45
C GLN A 781 -0.55 32.20 -16.73
N ALA A 782 0.57 31.50 -16.48
CA ALA A 782 1.78 32.13 -15.95
C ALA A 782 2.29 33.24 -16.87
N HIS A 783 2.37 32.94 -18.17
CA HIS A 783 2.79 33.90 -19.18
C HIS A 783 1.83 35.09 -19.27
N LYS A 784 0.52 34.86 -19.27
CA LYS A 784 -0.49 35.94 -19.26
C LYS A 784 -0.39 36.83 -18.03
N GLU A 785 -0.02 36.26 -16.87
CA GLU A 785 0.21 36.99 -15.62
C GLU A 785 1.62 37.61 -15.52
N GLN A 786 2.49 37.41 -16.52
CA GLN A 786 3.92 37.76 -16.51
C GLN A 786 4.65 37.29 -15.24
N LYS A 787 4.34 36.07 -14.80
CA LYS A 787 5.02 35.41 -13.67
C LYS A 787 6.06 34.43 -14.15
N ASP A 788 7.18 34.40 -13.44
CA ASP A 788 8.15 33.30 -13.52
C ASP A 788 7.48 32.02 -12.97
N PHE A 789 7.49 30.98 -13.79
CA PHE A 789 6.87 29.69 -13.49
C PHE A 789 7.60 28.60 -14.25
N ARG A 790 7.93 27.48 -13.60
CA ARG A 790 8.70 26.39 -14.24
C ARG A 790 8.04 25.03 -14.13
N VAL A 791 8.16 24.24 -15.19
CA VAL A 791 7.77 22.84 -15.28
C VAL A 791 9.02 22.04 -15.68
N ILE A 792 9.51 21.24 -14.73
CA ILE A 792 10.76 20.47 -14.86
C ILE A 792 10.38 19.00 -14.88
N ILE A 793 10.67 18.30 -15.98
CA ILE A 793 10.28 16.90 -16.19
C ILE A 793 11.55 16.07 -16.36
N VAL A 794 11.75 15.09 -15.47
CA VAL A 794 12.84 14.11 -15.53
C VAL A 794 12.25 12.74 -15.87
N MET A 795 12.81 12.05 -16.87
CA MET A 795 12.24 10.81 -17.39
C MET A 795 13.31 9.91 -18.03
N PRO A 796 13.07 8.60 -18.24
CA PRO A 796 14.10 7.73 -18.80
C PRO A 796 14.37 8.09 -20.26
N LEU A 797 15.65 8.08 -20.65
CA LEU A 797 16.08 8.46 -22.01
C LEU A 797 15.47 7.53 -23.07
N LEU A 798 15.38 6.22 -22.78
CA LEU A 798 14.73 5.22 -23.62
C LEU A 798 13.87 4.26 -22.78
N PRO A 799 12.72 3.77 -23.31
CA PRO A 799 11.91 2.74 -22.66
C PRO A 799 12.72 1.47 -22.35
N GLY A 800 12.63 0.97 -21.11
CA GLY A 800 13.38 -0.19 -20.62
C GLY A 800 12.80 -1.55 -21.04
N PHE A 801 12.69 -1.79 -22.34
CA PHE A 801 12.26 -3.08 -22.93
C PHE A 801 13.36 -3.65 -23.84
N GLN A 802 13.36 -4.96 -24.08
CA GLN A 802 14.40 -5.64 -24.85
C GLN A 802 14.51 -5.15 -26.31
N GLY A 803 15.75 -4.89 -26.76
CA GLY A 803 16.11 -4.55 -28.14
C GLY A 803 16.58 -3.12 -28.38
N GLY A 804 17.38 -2.93 -29.44
CA GLY A 804 17.73 -1.63 -30.00
C GLY A 804 16.64 -1.10 -30.94
N LEU A 805 16.53 0.22 -31.12
CA LEU A 805 15.48 0.84 -31.95
C LEU A 805 15.48 0.38 -33.42
N ASP A 806 16.61 -0.11 -33.93
CA ASP A 806 16.78 -0.67 -35.28
C ASP A 806 16.48 -2.18 -35.38
N ASP A 807 16.34 -2.90 -34.26
CA ASP A 807 16.02 -4.32 -34.29
C ASP A 807 14.58 -4.56 -34.73
N GLY A 808 14.36 -5.55 -35.60
CA GLY A 808 13.01 -5.90 -36.08
C GLY A 808 12.01 -6.08 -34.92
N GLY A 809 12.42 -6.80 -33.87
CA GLY A 809 11.60 -7.09 -32.69
C GLY A 809 11.28 -5.93 -31.76
N ALA A 810 12.02 -4.80 -31.82
CA ALA A 810 11.87 -3.68 -30.87
C ALA A 810 10.65 -2.77 -31.13
N ALA A 811 9.52 -3.37 -31.53
CA ALA A 811 8.27 -2.66 -31.83
C ALA A 811 7.74 -1.89 -30.60
N THR A 812 7.83 -2.47 -29.40
CA THR A 812 7.41 -1.84 -28.13
C THR A 812 8.22 -0.57 -27.83
N VAL A 813 9.55 -0.63 -27.92
CA VAL A 813 10.43 0.51 -27.68
C VAL A 813 10.09 1.65 -28.64
N ARG A 814 9.97 1.35 -29.94
CA ARG A 814 9.59 2.35 -30.96
C ARG A 814 8.19 2.94 -30.72
N ALA A 815 7.19 2.12 -30.42
CA ALA A 815 5.82 2.56 -30.18
C ALA A 815 5.70 3.52 -28.98
N LEU A 816 6.33 3.20 -27.86
CA LEU A 816 6.37 4.07 -26.68
C LEU A 816 7.13 5.37 -26.98
N THR A 817 8.26 5.26 -27.67
CA THR A 817 9.06 6.41 -28.10
C THR A 817 8.26 7.35 -29.02
N HIS A 818 7.44 6.81 -29.94
CA HIS A 818 6.52 7.59 -30.78
C HIS A 818 5.52 8.41 -29.95
N TRP A 819 4.77 7.76 -29.04
CA TRP A 819 3.73 8.44 -28.26
C TRP A 819 4.30 9.47 -27.27
N GLN A 820 5.48 9.20 -26.71
CA GLN A 820 6.21 10.13 -25.87
C GLN A 820 6.66 11.37 -26.66
N TYR A 821 7.32 11.20 -27.82
CA TYR A 821 7.67 12.34 -28.67
C TYR A 821 6.46 13.10 -29.22
N ARG A 822 5.35 12.43 -29.55
CA ARG A 822 4.08 13.08 -29.94
C ARG A 822 3.47 13.93 -28.84
N THR A 823 3.73 13.59 -27.57
CA THR A 823 3.33 14.38 -26.40
C THR A 823 4.24 15.60 -26.22
N ILE A 824 5.55 15.42 -26.45
CA ILE A 824 6.60 16.40 -26.14
C ILE A 824 6.87 17.40 -27.28
N SER A 825 7.37 16.95 -28.44
CA SER A 825 7.94 17.80 -29.51
C SER A 825 7.36 17.58 -30.92
N ARG A 826 6.71 16.43 -31.19
CA ARG A 826 6.27 16.04 -32.54
C ARG A 826 4.76 16.20 -32.74
N GLU A 827 4.38 16.45 -33.99
CA GLU A 827 2.99 16.70 -34.42
C GLU A 827 2.33 17.94 -33.78
N LYS A 828 1.18 18.33 -34.33
CA LYS A 828 0.39 19.49 -33.88
C LYS A 828 -0.27 19.31 -32.50
N HIS A 829 -0.15 18.13 -31.90
CA HIS A 829 -0.72 17.80 -30.59
C HIS A 829 0.29 17.91 -29.44
N SER A 830 1.59 18.08 -29.74
CA SER A 830 2.64 18.22 -28.74
C SER A 830 2.59 19.53 -27.97
N ILE A 831 3.05 19.51 -26.71
CA ILE A 831 3.06 20.71 -25.87
C ILE A 831 4.05 21.77 -26.35
N LEU A 832 5.25 21.38 -26.81
CA LEU A 832 6.24 22.35 -27.28
C LEU A 832 5.75 23.08 -28.54
N HIS A 833 5.22 22.37 -29.55
CA HIS A 833 4.69 23.00 -30.76
C HIS A 833 3.59 24.04 -30.46
N ASN A 834 2.68 23.73 -29.54
CA ASN A 834 1.57 24.63 -29.17
C ASN A 834 2.03 25.81 -28.30
N LEU A 835 3.04 25.62 -27.44
CA LEU A 835 3.64 26.72 -26.67
C LEU A 835 4.51 27.61 -27.54
N GLU A 836 5.37 27.07 -28.40
CA GLU A 836 6.26 27.83 -29.29
C GLU A 836 5.47 28.71 -30.28
N ALA A 837 4.32 28.24 -30.76
CA ALA A 837 3.41 29.02 -31.60
C ALA A 837 2.84 30.29 -30.92
N ILE A 838 2.94 30.41 -29.59
CA ILE A 838 2.42 31.52 -28.78
C ILE A 838 3.55 32.29 -28.07
N LEU A 839 4.55 31.58 -27.54
CA LEU A 839 5.62 32.08 -26.68
C LEU A 839 6.96 32.25 -27.42
N GLY A 840 7.12 31.61 -28.58
CA GLY A 840 8.40 31.51 -29.29
C GLY A 840 9.50 30.91 -28.41
N SER A 841 10.68 31.55 -28.43
CA SER A 841 11.86 31.12 -27.67
C SER A 841 11.67 31.11 -26.14
N LYS A 842 10.67 31.84 -25.61
CA LYS A 842 10.36 31.82 -24.15
C LYS A 842 9.82 30.48 -23.66
N THR A 843 9.46 29.54 -24.54
CA THR A 843 8.94 28.23 -24.15
C THR A 843 9.87 27.49 -23.18
N HIS A 844 11.19 27.58 -23.39
CA HIS A 844 12.18 26.91 -22.55
C HIS A 844 12.39 27.56 -21.16
N ASP A 845 11.95 28.81 -20.94
CA ASP A 845 11.91 29.40 -19.59
C ASP A 845 10.84 28.74 -18.72
N TYR A 846 9.74 28.26 -19.34
CA TYR A 846 8.57 27.69 -18.67
C TYR A 846 8.56 26.17 -18.56
N ILE A 847 9.09 25.43 -19.55
CA ILE A 847 9.09 23.96 -19.55
C ILE A 847 10.39 23.40 -20.13
N SER A 848 10.94 22.34 -19.51
CA SER A 848 12.10 21.61 -20.03
C SER A 848 12.11 20.14 -19.59
N PHE A 849 12.78 19.32 -20.40
CA PHE A 849 12.80 17.87 -20.30
C PHE A 849 14.24 17.37 -20.10
N TYR A 850 14.39 16.42 -19.18
CA TYR A 850 15.68 15.89 -18.73
C TYR A 850 15.60 14.37 -18.58
N GLY A 851 16.76 13.73 -18.56
CA GLY A 851 16.91 12.34 -18.16
C GLY A 851 18.15 12.18 -17.28
N LEU A 852 18.44 10.93 -16.91
CA LEU A 852 19.58 10.60 -16.05
C LEU A 852 20.49 9.57 -16.75
N ARG A 853 21.81 9.71 -16.60
CA ARG A 853 22.83 8.81 -17.17
C ARG A 853 24.04 8.72 -16.24
N SER A 854 24.54 7.49 -16.03
CA SER A 854 25.67 7.18 -15.14
C SER A 854 26.83 6.57 -15.94
N HIS A 855 28.02 6.49 -15.33
CA HIS A 855 29.20 5.82 -15.89
C HIS A 855 30.10 5.21 -14.80
N GLY A 856 30.99 4.31 -15.19
CA GLY A 856 31.95 3.66 -14.30
C GLY A 856 32.75 2.58 -15.03
N ARG A 857 33.64 1.86 -14.34
CA ARG A 857 34.24 0.63 -14.89
C ARG A 857 33.32 -0.56 -14.62
N LEU A 858 33.33 -1.55 -15.52
CA LEU A 858 32.60 -2.81 -15.30
C LEU A 858 33.21 -3.69 -14.20
N TYR A 859 34.54 -3.66 -14.08
CA TYR A 859 35.36 -4.36 -13.09
C TYR A 859 36.65 -3.57 -12.85
N GLU A 860 37.46 -3.98 -11.86
CA GLU A 860 38.75 -3.35 -11.57
C GLU A 860 39.69 -3.39 -12.79
N ASN A 861 40.22 -2.24 -13.21
CA ASN A 861 41.00 -2.07 -14.45
C ASN A 861 40.25 -2.39 -15.77
N GLY A 862 38.96 -2.73 -15.70
CA GLY A 862 38.09 -2.98 -16.85
C GLY A 862 37.72 -1.72 -17.64
N PRO A 863 37.02 -1.88 -18.79
CA PRO A 863 36.63 -0.77 -19.65
C PRO A 863 35.66 0.20 -18.95
N MET A 864 35.72 1.47 -19.34
CA MET A 864 34.73 2.48 -18.94
C MET A 864 33.42 2.24 -19.71
N ALA A 865 32.32 2.13 -18.99
CA ALA A 865 30.97 1.97 -19.50
C ALA A 865 30.06 3.13 -19.08
N THR A 866 29.00 3.40 -19.86
CA THR A 866 27.86 4.23 -19.48
C THR A 866 26.55 3.47 -19.67
N SER A 867 25.54 3.80 -18.87
CA SER A 867 24.17 3.32 -19.01
C SER A 867 23.21 4.45 -18.65
N GLN A 868 22.01 4.46 -19.23
CA GLN A 868 20.97 5.36 -18.72
C GLN A 868 20.62 4.95 -17.30
N VAL A 869 20.39 5.93 -16.43
CA VAL A 869 19.73 5.67 -15.14
C VAL A 869 18.24 5.67 -15.45
N TYR A 870 17.59 4.53 -15.24
CA TYR A 870 16.20 4.34 -15.62
C TYR A 870 15.29 4.96 -14.55
N VAL A 871 14.84 6.19 -14.82
CA VAL A 871 13.83 6.89 -14.02
C VAL A 871 12.53 6.09 -14.05
N HIS A 872 12.32 5.32 -12.99
CA HIS A 872 11.11 4.57 -12.74
C HIS A 872 10.18 5.28 -11.74
N SER A 873 10.62 6.36 -11.08
CA SER A 873 9.80 7.25 -10.26
C SER A 873 8.41 7.53 -10.86
N LYS A 874 7.42 7.75 -10.00
CA LYS A 874 6.11 8.35 -10.36
C LYS A 874 5.79 9.47 -9.37
N LEU A 875 6.54 10.55 -9.48
CA LEU A 875 6.59 11.67 -8.54
C LEU A 875 6.07 12.96 -9.20
N MET A 876 5.36 13.78 -8.42
CA MET A 876 5.14 15.19 -8.74
C MET A 876 5.25 16.04 -7.47
N ILE A 877 6.09 17.09 -7.49
CA ILE A 877 6.25 18.08 -6.41
C ILE A 877 5.79 19.44 -6.94
N ILE A 878 5.04 20.18 -6.12
CA ILE A 878 4.49 21.50 -6.46
C ILE A 878 4.83 22.51 -5.37
N ASP A 879 5.41 23.65 -5.79
CA ASP A 879 5.75 24.81 -4.96
C ASP A 879 6.53 24.50 -3.65
N ASP A 880 7.27 23.38 -3.61
CA ASP A 880 7.86 22.79 -2.40
C ASP A 880 6.86 22.67 -1.22
N ARG A 881 5.58 22.35 -1.46
CA ARG A 881 4.55 22.18 -0.41
C ARG A 881 3.63 20.98 -0.56
N VAL A 882 3.59 20.40 -1.75
CA VAL A 882 2.72 19.27 -2.09
C VAL A 882 3.52 18.26 -2.89
N ALA A 883 3.50 17.00 -2.46
CA ALA A 883 4.12 15.88 -3.14
C ALA A 883 3.08 14.78 -3.44
N PHE A 884 3.15 14.21 -4.64
CA PHE A 884 2.46 12.99 -5.04
C PHE A 884 3.49 11.86 -5.21
N ILE A 885 3.27 10.72 -4.56
CA ILE A 885 4.09 9.50 -4.71
C ILE A 885 3.14 8.31 -4.92
N GLY A 886 3.42 7.44 -5.91
CA GLY A 886 2.58 6.27 -6.18
C GLY A 886 3.13 5.37 -7.28
N SER A 887 2.27 4.54 -7.86
CA SER A 887 2.61 3.63 -8.96
C SER A 887 2.23 4.14 -10.37
N SER A 888 1.37 5.16 -10.45
CA SER A 888 0.75 5.62 -11.69
C SER A 888 1.67 6.43 -12.60
N ASN A 889 1.87 5.96 -13.82
CA ASN A 889 2.58 6.68 -14.87
C ASN A 889 1.71 7.80 -15.48
N ILE A 890 2.31 8.77 -16.18
CA ILE A 890 1.56 9.74 -16.99
C ILE A 890 1.28 9.10 -18.35
N ASN A 891 0.24 8.27 -18.39
CA ASN A 891 -0.36 7.67 -19.59
C ASN A 891 -1.83 7.27 -19.32
N ASP A 892 -2.62 6.98 -20.36
CA ASP A 892 -4.02 6.57 -20.17
C ASP A 892 -4.14 5.24 -19.43
N ARG A 893 -3.15 4.36 -19.58
CA ARG A 893 -3.10 3.03 -18.93
C ARG A 893 -3.17 3.14 -17.40
N SER A 894 -2.45 4.09 -16.83
CA SER A 894 -2.40 4.36 -15.39
C SER A 894 -3.49 5.35 -14.93
N LEU A 895 -3.93 6.28 -15.79
CA LEU A 895 -4.75 7.42 -15.35
C LEU A 895 -6.27 7.25 -15.49
N LEU A 896 -6.78 6.47 -16.45
CA LEU A 896 -8.23 6.45 -16.75
C LEU A 896 -9.10 5.58 -15.82
N GLY A 897 -8.54 4.92 -14.79
CA GLY A 897 -9.25 4.02 -13.85
C GLY A 897 -9.77 2.69 -14.44
N LEU A 898 -10.18 2.70 -15.72
CA LEU A 898 -10.72 1.57 -16.49
C LEU A 898 -9.64 0.56 -16.93
N ARG A 899 -8.38 1.00 -17.04
CA ARG A 899 -7.26 0.21 -17.55
C ARG A 899 -6.52 -0.47 -16.39
N ASP A 900 -5.26 -0.15 -16.11
CA ASP A 900 -4.50 -0.79 -15.02
C ASP A 900 -5.00 -0.31 -13.64
N SER A 901 -4.78 -1.11 -12.59
CA SER A 901 -4.94 -0.60 -11.22
C SER A 901 -3.66 0.03 -10.69
N GLU A 902 -3.82 1.23 -10.13
CA GLU A 902 -2.75 2.07 -9.60
C GLU A 902 -3.17 2.66 -8.26
N ILE A 903 -2.19 3.03 -7.44
CA ILE A 903 -2.42 3.72 -6.18
C ILE A 903 -1.32 4.74 -5.92
N GLY A 904 -1.66 5.82 -5.22
CA GLY A 904 -0.72 6.83 -4.76
C GLY A 904 -1.23 7.56 -3.53
N VAL A 905 -0.35 8.36 -2.94
CA VAL A 905 -0.66 9.27 -1.85
C VAL A 905 -0.36 10.69 -2.28
N LEU A 906 -1.30 11.58 -2.04
CA LEU A 906 -1.07 13.02 -2.03
C LEU A 906 -0.67 13.43 -0.61
N ILE A 907 0.43 14.15 -0.49
CA ILE A 907 1.03 14.62 0.76
C ILE A 907 1.09 16.15 0.68
N GLU A 908 0.35 16.82 1.55
CA GLU A 908 0.34 18.28 1.68
C GLU A 908 0.94 18.65 3.05
N ASP A 909 1.95 19.52 3.07
CA ASP A 909 2.77 19.77 4.25
C ASP A 909 2.04 20.52 5.39
N LYS A 910 2.32 20.11 6.63
CA LYS A 910 1.89 20.81 7.87
C LYS A 910 3.02 21.55 8.56
N GLU A 911 4.22 21.01 8.49
CA GLU A 911 5.47 21.60 9.01
C GLU A 911 6.16 22.40 7.90
N TYR A 912 6.70 23.58 8.23
CA TYR A 912 7.27 24.49 7.23
C TYR A 912 8.64 25.02 7.68
N VAL A 913 9.60 25.00 6.75
CA VAL A 913 10.95 25.59 6.88
C VAL A 913 11.02 26.93 6.15
N GLU A 914 12.01 27.77 6.50
CA GLU A 914 12.34 28.95 5.70
C GLU A 914 13.08 28.54 4.42
N SER A 915 12.69 29.12 3.29
CA SER A 915 13.34 28.94 1.99
C SER A 915 13.16 30.20 1.13
N LEU A 916 13.57 30.13 -0.14
CA LEU A 916 13.39 31.15 -1.17
C LEU A 916 12.60 30.60 -2.35
N MET A 917 11.89 31.48 -3.05
CA MET A 917 11.17 31.18 -4.28
C MET A 917 11.28 32.38 -5.22
N ASN A 918 12.13 32.26 -6.25
CA ASN A 918 12.58 33.35 -7.11
C ASN A 918 13.09 34.58 -6.31
N GLY A 919 14.00 34.35 -5.37
CA GLY A 919 14.61 35.35 -4.48
C GLY A 919 13.69 35.91 -3.39
N SER A 920 12.40 35.53 -3.38
CA SER A 920 11.43 35.98 -2.37
C SER A 920 11.34 34.98 -1.21
N PRO A 921 11.23 35.43 0.06
CA PRO A 921 11.04 34.53 1.19
C PRO A 921 9.83 33.61 1.04
N TRP A 922 10.03 32.31 1.23
CA TRP A 922 9.02 31.29 1.03
C TRP A 922 9.02 30.28 2.17
N LYS A 923 7.86 30.09 2.81
CA LYS A 923 7.62 28.93 3.69
C LYS A 923 7.52 27.69 2.82
N ALA A 924 8.56 26.87 2.78
CA ALA A 924 8.56 25.59 2.09
C ALA A 924 8.09 24.49 3.06
N GLY A 925 7.35 23.51 2.57
CA GLY A 925 6.87 22.36 3.34
C GLY A 925 8.00 21.37 3.61
N LYS A 926 8.15 20.92 4.86
CA LYS A 926 9.31 20.15 5.33
C LYS A 926 9.49 18.80 4.61
N PHE A 927 8.41 18.11 4.24
CA PHE A 927 8.45 16.89 3.43
C PHE A 927 8.82 17.19 1.97
N SER A 928 8.09 18.11 1.35
CA SER A 928 8.22 18.39 -0.09
C SER A 928 9.57 19.02 -0.45
N TYR A 929 10.02 19.99 0.36
CA TYR A 929 11.32 20.65 0.22
C TYR A 929 12.48 19.67 0.37
N SER A 930 12.44 18.81 1.41
CA SER A 930 13.53 17.87 1.68
C SER A 930 13.69 16.84 0.56
N LEU A 931 12.59 16.29 0.04
CA LEU A 931 12.60 15.36 -1.09
C LEU A 931 13.19 16.01 -2.34
N ARG A 932 12.73 17.23 -2.67
CA ARG A 932 13.18 17.99 -3.83
C ARG A 932 14.65 18.43 -3.70
N CYS A 933 15.12 18.74 -2.49
CA CYS A 933 16.54 18.97 -2.20
C CYS A 933 17.39 17.71 -2.38
N SER A 934 16.95 16.55 -1.88
CA SER A 934 17.66 15.27 -2.01
C SER A 934 17.86 14.91 -3.48
N LEU A 935 16.76 14.84 -4.24
CA LEU A 935 16.77 14.50 -5.67
C LEU A 935 17.64 15.47 -6.48
N TRP A 936 17.57 16.78 -6.22
CA TRP A 936 18.42 17.74 -6.93
C TRP A 936 19.88 17.66 -6.53
N SER A 937 20.20 17.20 -5.31
CA SER A 937 21.58 17.01 -4.87
C SER A 937 22.22 15.80 -5.53
N GLU A 938 21.49 14.69 -5.62
CA GLU A 938 21.86 13.48 -6.35
C GLU A 938 22.03 13.74 -7.86
N HIS A 939 21.00 14.31 -8.51
CA HIS A 939 21.00 14.56 -9.96
C HIS A 939 22.12 15.50 -10.40
N LEU A 940 22.55 16.43 -9.56
CA LEU A 940 23.64 17.38 -9.82
C LEU A 940 25.00 16.98 -9.19
N GLY A 941 25.06 15.91 -8.39
CA GLY A 941 26.28 15.45 -7.71
C GLY A 941 26.80 16.41 -6.64
N LEU A 942 25.89 17.13 -5.97
CA LEU A 942 26.22 18.08 -4.90
C LEU A 942 26.77 17.35 -3.67
N GLN A 943 27.81 17.92 -3.06
CA GLN A 943 28.41 17.41 -1.84
C GLN A 943 27.65 17.87 -0.59
N THR A 944 27.93 17.22 0.55
CA THR A 944 27.41 17.64 1.87
C THR A 944 27.68 19.13 2.11
N GLY A 945 26.67 19.87 2.56
CA GLY A 945 26.72 21.33 2.72
C GLY A 945 26.43 22.16 1.46
N GLU A 946 26.45 21.57 0.26
CA GLU A 946 26.13 22.29 -1.00
C GLU A 946 24.62 22.41 -1.29
N ILE A 947 23.75 21.76 -0.51
CA ILE A 947 22.28 21.73 -0.68
C ILE A 947 21.67 23.14 -0.73
N SER A 948 22.28 24.12 -0.05
CA SER A 948 21.85 25.53 -0.08
C SER A 948 21.85 26.14 -1.49
N LYS A 949 22.66 25.62 -2.42
CA LYS A 949 22.70 26.02 -3.85
C LYS A 949 21.40 25.68 -4.58
N VAL A 950 20.60 24.75 -4.07
CA VAL A 950 19.30 24.34 -4.62
C VAL A 950 18.14 24.63 -3.66
N SER A 951 18.29 25.62 -2.78
CA SER A 951 17.19 26.07 -1.90
C SER A 951 16.04 26.76 -2.67
N ASP A 952 16.37 27.53 -3.72
CA ASP A 952 15.41 28.20 -4.60
C ASP A 952 15.31 27.48 -5.95
N PRO A 953 14.24 26.70 -6.23
CA PRO A 953 14.10 25.94 -7.47
C PRO A 953 13.69 26.80 -8.68
N VAL A 954 13.42 28.10 -8.53
CA VAL A 954 12.93 28.97 -9.61
C VAL A 954 13.97 30.00 -10.04
N ALA A 955 14.81 30.51 -9.13
CA ALA A 955 15.84 31.51 -9.47
C ALA A 955 16.73 31.08 -10.65
N ASP A 956 17.05 32.01 -11.56
CA ASP A 956 17.86 31.73 -12.75
C ASP A 956 19.26 31.18 -12.39
N THR A 957 19.85 31.60 -11.27
CA THR A 957 21.11 31.07 -10.74
C THR A 957 21.07 29.58 -10.41
N THR A 958 19.91 29.07 -10.00
CA THR A 958 19.71 27.64 -9.71
C THR A 958 19.30 26.90 -10.98
N TYR A 959 18.34 27.44 -11.73
CA TYR A 959 17.71 26.73 -12.83
C TYR A 959 18.52 26.80 -14.14
N LYS A 960 19.05 27.96 -14.50
CA LYS A 960 19.82 28.15 -15.74
C LYS A 960 21.29 27.85 -15.51
N ASP A 961 21.89 28.51 -14.51
CA ASP A 961 23.34 28.53 -14.33
C ASP A 961 23.90 27.27 -13.63
N LEU A 962 23.05 26.55 -12.89
CA LEU A 962 23.38 25.25 -12.28
C LEU A 962 22.65 24.09 -12.98
N TRP A 963 21.33 23.94 -12.81
CA TRP A 963 20.57 22.78 -13.29
C TRP A 963 20.67 22.59 -14.82
N SER A 964 20.27 23.58 -15.61
CA SER A 964 20.32 23.47 -17.08
C SER A 964 21.75 23.47 -17.63
N ALA A 965 22.69 24.15 -16.98
CA ALA A 965 24.10 24.14 -17.39
C ALA A 965 24.72 22.75 -17.22
N THR A 966 24.57 22.13 -16.04
CA THR A 966 25.03 20.76 -15.75
C THR A 966 24.38 19.76 -16.70
N ALA A 967 23.06 19.84 -16.92
CA ALA A 967 22.36 18.97 -17.87
C ALA A 967 22.89 19.05 -19.31
N LYS A 968 23.34 20.23 -19.77
CA LYS A 968 23.88 20.43 -21.12
C LYS A 968 25.32 19.95 -21.23
N GLU A 969 26.15 20.27 -20.23
CA GLU A 969 27.56 19.90 -20.21
C GLU A 969 27.74 18.37 -20.03
N ASN A 970 26.97 17.74 -19.15
CA ASN A 970 26.93 16.28 -19.02
C ASN A 970 26.53 15.63 -20.36
N THR A 971 25.46 16.09 -21.03
CA THR A 971 25.08 15.58 -22.37
C THR A 971 26.21 15.71 -23.38
N ARG A 972 26.92 16.86 -23.40
CA ARG A 972 28.06 17.08 -24.29
C ARG A 972 29.19 16.09 -24.01
N ILE A 973 29.59 15.92 -22.75
CA ILE A 973 30.66 15.00 -22.35
C ILE A 973 30.28 13.55 -22.68
N TYR A 974 29.08 13.10 -22.31
CA TYR A 974 28.61 11.74 -22.60
C TYR A 974 28.61 11.44 -24.10
N HIS A 975 28.18 12.40 -24.93
CA HIS A 975 28.20 12.23 -26.38
C HIS A 975 29.64 12.23 -26.95
N GLU A 976 30.54 13.09 -26.45
CA GLU A 976 31.95 13.13 -26.88
C GLU A 976 32.79 11.93 -26.44
N VAL A 977 32.40 11.21 -25.38
CA VAL A 977 33.13 10.05 -24.85
C VAL A 977 32.58 8.73 -25.40
N PHE A 978 31.25 8.61 -25.52
CA PHE A 978 30.59 7.34 -25.82
C PHE A 978 29.75 7.35 -27.11
N ALA A 979 29.54 8.51 -27.75
CA ALA A 979 28.57 8.69 -28.85
C ALA A 979 27.16 8.16 -28.53
N CYS A 980 26.77 8.22 -27.24
CA CYS A 980 25.61 7.51 -26.71
C CYS A 980 24.27 7.91 -27.36
N ILE A 981 23.35 6.94 -27.44
CA ILE A 981 21.95 7.18 -27.80
C ILE A 981 21.09 7.38 -26.53
N PRO A 982 19.93 8.07 -26.64
CA PRO A 982 19.47 8.87 -27.78
C PRO A 982 20.24 10.21 -27.86
N SER A 983 20.28 10.83 -29.05
CA SER A 983 20.99 12.10 -29.28
C SER A 983 20.34 12.92 -30.39
N ASP A 984 20.23 14.23 -30.19
CA ASP A 984 19.65 15.17 -31.17
C ASP A 984 20.42 15.24 -32.50
N GLN A 985 21.63 14.70 -32.59
CA GLN A 985 22.38 14.62 -33.84
C GLN A 985 21.86 13.52 -34.79
N ILE A 986 21.08 12.57 -34.29
CA ILE A 986 20.62 11.39 -35.06
C ILE A 986 19.16 11.60 -35.48
N HIS A 987 18.92 12.22 -36.63
CA HIS A 987 17.56 12.51 -37.10
C HIS A 987 16.87 11.34 -37.85
N SER A 988 17.62 10.41 -38.44
CA SER A 988 17.13 9.24 -39.19
C SER A 988 18.00 7.98 -38.95
N ARG A 989 17.43 6.79 -39.18
CA ARG A 989 18.14 5.50 -39.23
C ARG A 989 19.10 5.40 -40.43
N CYS A 990 18.84 6.16 -41.48
CA CYS A 990 19.73 6.30 -42.62
C CYS A 990 20.90 7.22 -42.26
N VAL A 991 21.81 6.73 -41.41
CA VAL A 991 23.04 7.42 -41.03
C VAL A 991 23.80 7.86 -42.28
N ASP A 992 23.97 9.17 -42.46
CA ASP A 992 24.95 9.69 -43.39
C ASP A 992 26.35 9.39 -42.83
N PHE A 993 27.13 8.62 -43.59
CA PHE A 993 28.44 8.12 -43.16
C PHE A 993 29.48 9.24 -42.97
N SER A 994 29.15 10.48 -43.33
CA SER A 994 29.98 11.68 -43.11
C SER A 994 30.33 11.92 -41.64
N GLN A 995 29.37 11.81 -40.71
CA GLN A 995 29.56 12.21 -39.31
C GLN A 995 30.39 11.22 -38.49
N PHE A 996 30.26 9.91 -38.73
CA PHE A 996 31.03 8.88 -38.01
C PHE A 996 32.48 8.73 -38.51
N SER A 997 32.90 9.51 -39.52
CA SER A 997 34.24 9.43 -40.11
C SER A 997 35.37 9.85 -39.16
N SER A 998 35.08 10.61 -38.10
CA SER A 998 36.08 11.08 -37.14
C SER A 998 36.54 9.99 -36.17
N VAL A 999 35.65 9.07 -35.78
CA VAL A 999 35.92 8.03 -34.78
C VAL A 999 36.56 6.78 -35.40
N ILE A 1000 36.25 6.46 -36.66
CA ILE A 1000 36.76 5.26 -37.36
C ILE A 1000 37.97 5.59 -38.26
N SER A 1001 38.87 6.46 -37.80
CA SER A 1001 40.07 6.87 -38.53
C SER A 1001 41.30 6.07 -38.09
N ASN A 1002 41.64 5.00 -38.84
CA ASN A 1002 43.03 4.56 -39.04
C ASN A 1002 43.24 3.46 -40.12
N TYR A 1003 42.21 2.68 -40.51
CA TYR A 1003 42.42 1.53 -41.42
C TYR A 1003 41.59 1.50 -42.72
N HIS A 1004 40.56 2.34 -42.90
CA HIS A 1004 39.59 2.14 -43.99
C HIS A 1004 39.85 2.87 -45.32
N PHE A 1005 40.69 3.91 -45.34
CA PHE A 1005 40.84 4.81 -46.51
C PHE A 1005 41.38 4.10 -47.76
N LEU A 1006 42.30 3.14 -47.60
CA LEU A 1006 42.87 2.37 -48.72
C LEU A 1006 41.87 1.33 -49.28
N LEU A 1007 40.99 0.79 -48.43
CA LEU A 1007 40.03 -0.24 -48.82
C LEU A 1007 38.82 0.34 -49.57
N LEU A 1008 38.33 1.51 -49.16
CA LEU A 1008 37.20 2.18 -49.82
C LEU A 1008 37.53 2.54 -51.27
N PHE A 1009 38.75 3.02 -51.53
CA PHE A 1009 39.19 3.45 -52.87
C PHE A 1009 39.25 2.29 -53.87
N ILE A 1010 39.59 1.08 -53.39
CA ILE A 1010 39.56 -0.15 -54.19
C ILE A 1010 38.12 -0.61 -54.43
N LEU A 1011 37.26 -0.54 -53.40
CA LEU A 1011 35.86 -0.95 -53.50
C LEU A 1011 35.04 -0.06 -54.44
N THR A 1012 35.22 1.27 -54.44
CA THR A 1012 34.51 2.17 -55.37
C THR A 1012 34.88 1.88 -56.83
N TYR A 1013 36.14 1.54 -57.12
CA TYR A 1013 36.59 1.20 -58.48
C TYR A 1013 36.01 -0.13 -58.97
N ILE A 1014 35.80 -1.11 -58.08
CA ILE A 1014 35.18 -2.40 -58.40
C ILE A 1014 33.66 -2.25 -58.59
N VAL A 1015 32.98 -1.49 -57.72
CA VAL A 1015 31.52 -1.29 -57.75
C VAL A 1015 31.08 -0.57 -59.03
N LEU A 1016 31.87 0.37 -59.55
CA LEU A 1016 31.53 1.08 -60.79
C LEU A 1016 31.55 0.19 -62.04
N TYR A 1017 32.23 -0.96 -62.02
CA TYR A 1017 32.38 -1.86 -63.16
C TYR A 1017 31.33 -2.99 -63.22
N PHE A 1018 30.65 -3.29 -62.11
CA PHE A 1018 29.62 -4.34 -62.02
C PHE A 1018 28.30 -3.82 -61.46
N THR A 1019 27.62 -2.99 -62.25
CA THR A 1019 26.20 -2.69 -62.07
C THR A 1019 25.35 -3.67 -62.89
N ILE A 1020 24.15 -4.02 -62.38
CA ILE A 1020 23.25 -5.11 -62.82
C ILE A 1020 23.59 -6.48 -62.19
N THR A 1021 22.55 -7.18 -61.71
CA THR A 1021 22.56 -8.53 -61.10
C THR A 1021 23.52 -8.77 -59.91
N TYR A 1022 23.13 -8.34 -58.70
CA TYR A 1022 22.97 -9.24 -57.53
C TYR A 1022 22.40 -8.53 -56.28
N ARG A 1023 21.08 -8.60 -56.04
CA ARG A 1023 20.49 -8.14 -54.75
C ARG A 1023 20.68 -9.14 -53.59
N ALA A 1024 20.96 -10.41 -53.88
CA ALA A 1024 21.16 -11.45 -52.86
C ALA A 1024 22.58 -11.44 -52.26
N ALA A 1025 23.63 -11.37 -53.10
CA ALA A 1025 25.02 -11.30 -52.63
C ALA A 1025 25.30 -10.01 -51.83
N LEU A 1026 24.61 -8.90 -52.14
CA LEU A 1026 24.68 -7.67 -51.35
C LEU A 1026 24.03 -7.84 -49.95
N ARG A 1027 23.03 -8.72 -49.80
CA ARG A 1027 22.49 -9.12 -48.49
C ARG A 1027 23.43 -10.06 -47.75
N GLN A 1028 23.96 -11.11 -48.38
CA GLN A 1028 24.92 -12.02 -47.76
C GLN A 1028 26.23 -11.32 -47.38
N SER A 1029 26.70 -10.38 -48.20
CA SER A 1029 27.84 -9.50 -47.88
C SER A 1029 27.51 -8.59 -46.70
N LYS A 1030 26.34 -7.94 -46.66
CA LYS A 1030 25.91 -7.17 -45.48
C LYS A 1030 25.79 -8.03 -44.21
N VAL A 1031 25.39 -9.29 -44.30
CA VAL A 1031 25.37 -10.23 -43.15
C VAL A 1031 26.80 -10.60 -42.73
N HIS A 1032 27.66 -11.01 -43.66
CA HIS A 1032 29.05 -11.36 -43.36
C HIS A 1032 29.82 -10.18 -42.75
N TRP A 1033 29.60 -8.95 -43.24
CA TRP A 1033 30.19 -7.75 -42.63
C TRP A 1033 29.49 -7.35 -41.32
N LYS A 1034 28.20 -7.66 -41.09
CA LYS A 1034 27.56 -7.54 -39.77
C LYS A 1034 28.23 -8.46 -38.74
N GLU A 1035 28.52 -9.69 -39.12
CA GLU A 1035 29.22 -10.67 -38.28
C GLU A 1035 30.69 -10.27 -38.00
N LYS A 1036 31.35 -9.60 -38.97
CA LYS A 1036 32.77 -9.22 -38.86
C LYS A 1036 33.06 -7.84 -38.25
N LEU A 1037 32.13 -6.90 -38.34
CA LEU A 1037 32.27 -5.56 -37.75
C LEU A 1037 31.77 -5.48 -36.30
N GLY A 1038 31.03 -6.50 -35.86
CA GLY A 1038 30.23 -6.41 -34.64
C GLY A 1038 28.93 -5.64 -34.86
N HIS A 1039 28.07 -5.75 -33.86
CA HIS A 1039 26.69 -5.26 -33.80
C HIS A 1039 26.52 -3.82 -34.32
N THR A 1040 25.99 -3.68 -35.53
CA THR A 1040 25.69 -2.36 -36.15
C THR A 1040 24.35 -1.79 -35.68
N THR A 1041 24.25 -1.61 -34.36
CA THR A 1041 23.49 -0.54 -33.69
C THR A 1041 24.25 -0.24 -32.38
N ILE A 1042 24.76 0.97 -32.24
CA ILE A 1042 25.81 1.28 -31.25
C ILE A 1042 25.19 1.74 -29.92
N ASP A 1043 25.16 0.86 -28.92
CA ASP A 1043 25.04 1.25 -27.49
C ASP A 1043 25.53 0.15 -26.53
N LEU A 1044 26.76 -0.38 -26.73
CA LEU A 1044 27.41 -1.19 -25.68
C LEU A 1044 27.77 -0.36 -24.43
N GLY A 1045 27.62 0.97 -24.50
CA GLY A 1045 28.04 1.90 -23.46
C GLY A 1045 29.56 2.03 -23.27
N ILE A 1046 30.38 1.24 -23.96
CA ILE A 1046 31.84 1.19 -23.77
C ILE A 1046 32.55 2.37 -24.44
N ALA A 1047 33.41 3.08 -23.70
CA ALA A 1047 34.31 4.09 -24.26
C ALA A 1047 35.48 3.44 -25.02
N PRO A 1048 35.99 4.07 -26.10
CA PRO A 1048 37.24 3.63 -26.73
C PRO A 1048 38.43 3.88 -25.78
N ASP A 1049 39.45 3.03 -25.82
CA ASP A 1049 40.65 3.12 -24.94
C ASP A 1049 41.29 4.52 -24.90
N LYS A 1050 41.20 5.26 -26.02
CA LYS A 1050 41.79 6.58 -26.24
C LYS A 1050 40.87 7.42 -27.12
N LEU A 1051 40.55 8.62 -26.66
CA LEU A 1051 39.89 9.64 -27.47
C LEU A 1051 40.92 10.44 -28.25
N VAL A 1052 40.58 10.78 -29.50
CA VAL A 1052 41.40 11.62 -30.37
C VAL A 1052 40.72 12.97 -30.55
N SER A 1053 41.45 14.05 -30.29
CA SER A 1053 40.98 15.42 -30.47
C SER A 1053 41.97 16.21 -31.33
N HIS A 1054 41.44 17.14 -32.14
CA HIS A 1054 42.21 17.98 -33.05
C HIS A 1054 42.13 19.44 -32.60
N GLU A 1055 43.06 19.86 -31.74
CA GLU A 1055 43.21 21.25 -31.31
C GLU A 1055 44.34 21.90 -32.10
N ASN A 1056 44.09 23.05 -32.73
CA ASN A 1056 45.09 23.85 -33.47
C ASN A 1056 45.90 23.11 -34.57
N GLY A 1057 45.43 21.94 -35.01
CA GLY A 1057 46.11 21.09 -36.00
C GLY A 1057 46.98 19.96 -35.40
N GLU A 1058 47.17 19.93 -34.09
CA GLU A 1058 47.85 18.83 -33.40
C GLU A 1058 46.87 17.71 -33.00
N ILE A 1059 47.37 16.47 -32.95
CA ILE A 1059 46.58 15.29 -32.57
C ILE A 1059 46.78 15.05 -31.07
N LYS A 1060 45.81 15.49 -30.27
CA LYS A 1060 45.81 15.38 -28.81
C LYS A 1060 45.01 14.16 -28.38
N VAL A 1061 45.72 13.16 -27.86
CA VAL A 1061 45.15 11.94 -27.31
C VAL A 1061 44.74 12.18 -25.86
N ILE A 1062 43.51 11.83 -25.51
CA ILE A 1062 42.92 12.06 -24.18
C ILE A 1062 42.33 10.73 -23.67
N ASP A 1063 42.59 10.38 -22.41
CA ASP A 1063 41.94 9.25 -21.75
C ASP A 1063 40.46 9.62 -21.47
N PRO A 1064 39.47 8.77 -21.82
CA PRO A 1064 38.07 8.97 -21.46
C PRO A 1064 37.84 9.44 -20.02
N ILE A 1065 38.60 8.92 -19.05
CA ILE A 1065 38.40 9.23 -17.63
C ILE A 1065 38.67 10.71 -17.31
N GLU A 1066 39.59 11.37 -18.02
CA GLU A 1066 39.90 12.79 -17.80
C GLU A 1066 38.77 13.71 -18.29
N LYS A 1067 38.01 13.31 -19.30
CA LYS A 1067 36.75 14.00 -19.66
C LYS A 1067 35.64 13.69 -18.65
N LEU A 1068 35.52 12.44 -18.22
CA LEU A 1068 34.43 12.00 -17.33
C LEU A 1068 34.52 12.60 -15.92
N LYS A 1069 35.71 12.96 -15.43
CA LYS A 1069 35.88 13.77 -14.20
C LYS A 1069 35.16 15.14 -14.22
N CYS A 1070 34.78 15.64 -15.40
CA CYS A 1070 34.03 16.89 -15.52
C CYS A 1070 32.50 16.69 -15.42
N VAL A 1071 31.99 15.46 -15.49
CA VAL A 1071 30.57 15.13 -15.30
C VAL A 1071 30.20 15.36 -13.82
N LYS A 1072 29.03 15.94 -13.58
CA LYS A 1072 28.51 16.17 -12.21
C LYS A 1072 27.12 15.60 -12.04
N GLY A 1073 26.99 14.66 -11.10
CA GLY A 1073 25.76 13.89 -10.91
C GLY A 1073 25.39 13.10 -12.17
N HIS A 1074 24.09 12.86 -12.34
CA HIS A 1074 23.54 12.03 -13.41
C HIS A 1074 22.72 12.82 -14.44
N LEU A 1075 22.37 14.08 -14.15
CA LEU A 1075 21.44 14.87 -14.96
C LEU A 1075 21.95 15.12 -16.38
N VAL A 1076 21.13 14.82 -17.38
CA VAL A 1076 21.36 15.11 -18.80
C VAL A 1076 20.13 15.75 -19.44
N SER A 1077 20.35 16.55 -20.48
CA SER A 1077 19.26 17.09 -21.31
C SER A 1077 18.58 15.94 -22.07
N PHE A 1078 17.23 15.92 -22.06
CA PHE A 1078 16.48 14.95 -22.86
C PHE A 1078 16.48 15.41 -24.33
N PRO A 1079 16.87 14.56 -25.30
CA PRO A 1079 16.89 14.95 -26.71
C PRO A 1079 15.46 15.12 -27.25
N LEU A 1080 15.21 16.15 -28.04
CA LEU A 1080 13.89 16.50 -28.58
C LEU A 1080 13.74 16.17 -30.08
N GLU A 1081 14.87 16.07 -30.78
CA GLU A 1081 15.04 15.94 -32.24
C GLU A 1081 15.55 14.56 -32.68
N PHE A 1082 15.88 13.69 -31.72
CA PHE A 1082 16.30 12.30 -31.96
C PHE A 1082 15.24 11.52 -32.74
N MET A 1083 15.66 10.91 -33.85
CA MET A 1083 14.85 10.17 -34.83
C MET A 1083 13.62 10.94 -35.32
N ARG A 1084 13.66 12.28 -35.39
CA ARG A 1084 12.50 13.12 -35.76
C ARG A 1084 11.94 12.84 -37.16
N GLU A 1085 12.79 12.39 -38.09
CA GLU A 1085 12.44 12.15 -39.50
C GLU A 1085 11.91 10.71 -39.72
N GLU A 1086 11.92 9.88 -38.68
CA GLU A 1086 11.46 8.50 -38.69
C GLU A 1086 10.01 8.37 -38.24
N ASP A 1087 9.24 7.56 -38.98
CA ASP A 1087 8.03 6.98 -38.43
C ASP A 1087 8.41 5.88 -37.43
N LEU A 1088 8.20 6.18 -36.15
CA LEU A 1088 8.45 5.26 -35.04
C LEU A 1088 7.23 4.40 -34.68
N ARG A 1089 6.10 4.53 -35.40
CA ARG A 1089 4.98 3.60 -35.23
C ARG A 1089 5.41 2.20 -35.71
N PRO A 1090 4.90 1.11 -35.10
CA PRO A 1090 5.09 -0.22 -35.65
C PRO A 1090 4.61 -0.27 -37.10
N ALA A 1091 5.45 -0.75 -38.01
CA ALA A 1091 5.04 -0.97 -39.40
C ALA A 1091 3.88 -1.97 -39.41
N VAL A 1092 2.73 -1.57 -39.94
CA VAL A 1092 1.53 -2.41 -39.99
C VAL A 1092 1.68 -3.46 -41.08
N ILE A 1093 2.50 -4.47 -40.79
CA ILE A 1093 2.45 -5.77 -41.46
C ILE A 1093 1.21 -6.46 -40.91
N GLU A 1094 0.14 -6.49 -41.71
CA GLU A 1094 -1.21 -6.95 -41.29
C GLU A 1094 -1.24 -8.40 -40.74
N SER A 1095 -0.18 -9.18 -40.94
CA SER A 1095 -0.02 -10.54 -40.42
C SER A 1095 0.71 -10.66 -39.08
N GLU A 1096 1.35 -9.61 -38.55
CA GLU A 1096 2.26 -9.72 -37.39
C GLU A 1096 1.81 -8.99 -36.11
N PHE A 1097 1.00 -7.92 -36.19
CA PHE A 1097 0.58 -7.16 -35.00
C PHE A 1097 -0.95 -6.90 -34.94
N TYR A 1098 -1.67 -7.81 -34.27
CA TYR A 1098 -3.09 -7.63 -33.87
C TYR A 1098 -3.26 -6.88 -32.52
N VAL A 1099 -2.31 -6.02 -32.15
CA VAL A 1099 -2.28 -5.35 -30.84
C VAL A 1099 -2.91 -3.95 -30.93
N SER A 1100 -3.88 -3.66 -30.05
CA SER A 1100 -4.53 -2.33 -29.99
C SER A 1100 -3.51 -1.23 -29.65
N PRO A 1101 -3.55 -0.05 -30.31
CA PRO A 1101 -2.69 1.09 -29.96
C PRO A 1101 -2.73 1.49 -28.48
N GLN A 1102 -3.89 1.29 -27.82
CA GLN A 1102 -4.15 1.55 -26.40
C GLN A 1102 -3.30 0.74 -25.40
N VAL A 1103 -2.43 -0.15 -25.90
CA VAL A 1103 -1.39 -0.83 -25.10
C VAL A 1103 -0.19 0.10 -24.83
N TYR A 1104 0.03 1.11 -25.69
CA TYR A 1104 1.25 1.94 -25.69
C TYR A 1104 1.01 3.41 -25.35
N HIS A 1105 -0.23 3.84 -25.09
CA HIS A 1105 -0.60 5.21 -24.70
C HIS A 1105 -1.67 5.24 -23.61
#